data_AF-A0A851IDR6-F1
#
_entry.id   AF-A0A851IDR6-F1
#
_cell.length_a   1.000
_cell.length_b   1.000
_cell.length_c   1.000
_cell.angle_alpha   90.00
_cell.angle_beta   90.00
_cell.angle_gamma   90.00
#
_symmetry.space_group_name_H-M   'P 1'
#
loop_
_entity.id
_entity.type
_entity.pdbx_description
1 polymer ?
#
loop_
_entity_poly.entity_id
_entity_poly.type
_entity_poly.pdbx_seq_one_letter_code
_entity_poly.pdbx_strand_id
1 'polypeptide(L)'
;MEQIVIGILAHVDAGKTTLAEAMLFHSGRIRKQGRVDHGDAYLDTDAMERERGITIFSKQAVFTRGERQYTLLDTPGHVDFSAEMERTLSVLDYAILVVSAADGVQGHTETLWQLLRRRRIPTLLFVNKMDQPGAEEAQLMAMLRGRLSGSAVAYDGSPEMLESLALCEEAVMERYLETGEIGQETRRRLFHKRKFFPVFFGSALRDIGVERFLREMDALCIAGEERESLSGRVYKIGRGENGQRLTFLRLTGGMLRNREELVSGEKVTQIRIYSGERFEEAMQISAGQVAAVLGISSLRAGDGFGEEAAAEEAALRPVLDYRVLPEEGETVDEQRLYRLLSGLADEFPELHLHFDTALREIHAELMGEVQTEVLRRIAADRLGVRIRFGSGRILYRETVAAPAVGIGHFEPLRHYAEVHVLLEPLPRNAGLQIVSNCPPELLGQSWQRQILKELREKEHRGVLTGAPITDMRLTLLAGRAHLRHTEGGDFREASMRAVRQGLRRAQSLLLEPCYRFTLELPAEQLGRAMTDITNRAGCFEPPEGTAEWAVLHGTAPVATMRDYAKELRICTRGRGRLRLEFSGYESCHNSEEVIAAAQYDPDADTENPCSSVFCAHGAGFLVPYDEVEEYAQVFSAYEEQQALAARGVSLREELRREKRQEDTAYTESGYYIGDRELERIFVRTYGEIRNRAALVSASDARTVYAREREENLRRAQEERRERSFRDRDGRAKHRDYLLVDGYNIIFAWQELRELAEQNLDAARGRLLDILSNYQGYMGMELIVVFDAYRVQGHPVERTRFHNIHVVFTREAQTADHYIEELTQSLSRTSRGIVRVATSDRVVRVIVWGNENVVLLSAEELEREVERAEREIRTEHLSKQSVPGKRLEGGISIPEARQDVTGQPDRQGGAPEGGKPV
;
A
#
# COMPACT_ATOMS: atom_id res chain seq x y z
N MET A 1 -11.84 38.27 4.98
CA MET A 1 -11.40 38.02 6.37
C MET A 1 -10.40 36.91 6.31
N GLU A 2 -9.17 37.18 6.75
CA GLU A 2 -8.12 36.16 6.85
C GLU A 2 -8.56 35.02 7.78
N GLN A 3 -8.28 33.78 7.39
CA GLN A 3 -8.66 32.58 8.14
C GLN A 3 -7.41 31.92 8.71
N ILE A 4 -7.40 31.65 10.01
CA ILE A 4 -6.26 31.05 10.72
C ILE A 4 -6.75 29.92 11.62
N VAL A 5 -6.15 28.74 11.50
CA VAL A 5 -6.44 27.58 12.36
C VAL A 5 -5.33 27.42 13.40
N ILE A 6 -5.68 27.55 14.67
CA ILE A 6 -4.73 27.45 15.80
C ILE A 6 -5.14 26.27 16.69
N GLY A 7 -4.20 25.37 16.95
CA GLY A 7 -4.42 24.31 17.93
C GLY A 7 -3.90 24.70 19.30
N ILE A 8 -4.63 24.40 20.37
CA ILE A 8 -4.15 24.54 21.74
C ILE A 8 -3.88 23.16 22.34
N LEU A 9 -2.63 22.97 22.80
CA LEU A 9 -2.07 21.71 23.26
C LEU A 9 -1.47 21.88 24.66
N ALA A 10 -1.59 20.87 25.51
CA ALA A 10 -0.97 20.89 26.83
C ALA A 10 -0.89 19.49 27.42
N HIS A 11 -0.09 19.32 28.48
CA HIS A 11 -0.24 18.17 29.36
C HIS A 11 -1.51 18.27 30.22
N VAL A 12 -1.96 17.13 30.74
CA VAL A 12 -3.05 17.02 31.73
C VAL A 12 -2.90 18.08 32.83
N ASP A 13 -4.01 18.70 33.23
CA ASP A 13 -4.11 19.75 34.24
C ASP A 13 -3.33 21.06 33.98
N ALA A 14 -2.65 21.25 32.84
CA ALA A 14 -1.94 22.51 32.55
C ALA A 14 -2.86 23.75 32.36
N GLY A 15 -4.18 23.58 32.39
CA GLY A 15 -5.17 24.64 32.23
C GLY A 15 -5.42 25.05 30.78
N LYS A 16 -5.28 24.09 29.85
CA LYS A 16 -5.58 24.21 28.41
C LYS A 16 -6.98 24.80 28.16
N THR A 17 -8.03 24.12 28.64
CA THR A 17 -9.42 24.58 28.49
C THR A 17 -9.61 25.95 29.15
N THR A 18 -9.02 26.18 30.34
CA THR A 18 -9.10 27.49 31.03
C THR A 18 -8.53 28.64 30.21
N LEU A 19 -7.43 28.43 29.48
CA LEU A 19 -6.88 29.43 28.55
C LEU A 19 -7.79 29.61 27.33
N ALA A 20 -8.32 28.54 26.76
CA ALA A 20 -9.27 28.60 25.65
C ALA A 20 -10.56 29.38 26.02
N GLU A 21 -11.13 29.14 27.21
CA GLU A 21 -12.24 29.93 27.77
C GLU A 21 -11.88 31.41 27.89
N ALA A 22 -10.70 31.73 28.42
CA ALA A 22 -10.23 33.11 28.56
C ALA A 22 -10.08 33.80 27.19
N MET A 23 -9.57 33.09 26.18
CA MET A 23 -9.46 33.59 24.80
C MET A 23 -10.84 33.88 24.17
N LEU A 24 -11.82 33.00 24.40
CA LEU A 24 -13.20 33.17 23.93
C LEU A 24 -13.94 34.31 24.66
N PHE A 25 -13.59 34.57 25.92
CA PHE A 25 -14.14 35.68 26.70
C PHE A 25 -13.63 37.03 26.19
N HIS A 26 -12.31 37.20 26.03
CA HIS A 26 -11.71 38.45 25.53
C HIS A 26 -12.03 38.75 24.06
N SER A 27 -12.30 37.73 23.24
CA SER A 27 -12.83 37.93 21.88
C SER A 27 -14.34 38.27 21.86
N GLY A 28 -15.00 38.37 23.02
CA GLY A 28 -16.42 38.67 23.14
C GLY A 28 -17.35 37.54 22.66
N ARG A 29 -16.82 36.34 22.39
CA ARG A 29 -17.59 35.18 21.92
C ARG A 29 -18.48 34.59 23.02
N ILE A 30 -17.97 34.53 24.25
CA ILE A 30 -18.72 34.13 25.45
C ILE A 30 -18.88 35.30 26.42
N ARG A 31 -20.03 35.38 27.10
CA ARG A 31 -20.38 36.50 28.02
C ARG A 31 -19.82 36.33 29.44
N LYS A 32 -19.37 35.13 29.77
CA LYS A 32 -18.74 34.74 31.05
C LYS A 32 -17.75 33.62 30.73
N GLN A 33 -16.63 33.60 31.42
CA GLN A 33 -15.64 32.52 31.37
C GLN A 33 -16.15 31.32 32.19
N GLY A 34 -16.17 30.12 31.60
CA GLY A 34 -16.47 28.88 32.35
C GLY A 34 -15.24 28.31 33.06
N ARG A 35 -15.43 27.27 33.87
CA ARG A 35 -14.38 26.52 34.58
C ARG A 35 -14.59 25.01 34.44
N VAL A 36 -13.48 24.30 34.27
CA VAL A 36 -13.44 22.83 34.26
C VAL A 36 -13.89 22.28 35.61
N ASP A 37 -13.31 22.76 36.71
CA ASP A 37 -13.62 22.34 38.09
C ASP A 37 -15.09 22.53 38.50
N HIS A 38 -15.83 23.41 37.81
CA HIS A 38 -17.24 23.69 38.06
C HIS A 38 -18.17 23.00 37.03
N GLY A 39 -17.61 22.34 36.01
CA GLY A 39 -18.36 21.69 34.93
C GLY A 39 -19.08 22.63 33.96
N ASP A 40 -18.74 23.94 33.95
CA ASP A 40 -19.42 24.97 33.16
C ASP A 40 -18.58 25.57 32.02
N ALA A 41 -17.46 24.94 31.68
CA ALA A 41 -16.67 25.27 30.49
C ALA A 41 -17.50 25.09 29.19
N TYR A 42 -17.36 26.04 28.27
CA TYR A 42 -17.99 26.06 26.95
C TYR A 42 -17.45 24.99 26.01
N LEU A 43 -16.18 24.60 26.17
CA LEU A 43 -15.55 23.52 25.40
C LEU A 43 -15.79 22.13 26.00
N ASP A 44 -15.68 21.94 27.32
CA ASP A 44 -15.87 20.62 27.95
C ASP A 44 -17.37 20.33 28.16
N THR A 45 -18.03 19.99 27.05
CA THR A 45 -19.48 19.71 26.99
C THR A 45 -19.87 18.26 27.24
N ASP A 46 -18.96 17.31 27.04
CA ASP A 46 -19.23 15.88 27.27
C ASP A 46 -19.23 15.57 28.78
N ALA A 47 -20.14 14.69 29.21
CA ALA A 47 -20.25 14.33 30.63
C ALA A 47 -18.99 13.63 31.16
N MET A 48 -18.28 12.87 30.31
CA MET A 48 -17.01 12.22 30.67
C MET A 48 -15.89 13.23 30.89
N GLU A 49 -15.80 14.25 30.02
CA GLU A 49 -14.77 15.29 30.10
C GLU A 49 -14.94 16.13 31.37
N ARG A 50 -16.19 16.48 31.72
CA ARG A 50 -16.52 17.18 32.97
C ARG A 50 -16.23 16.37 34.24
N GLU A 51 -16.49 15.06 34.20
CA GLU A 51 -16.26 14.17 35.35
C GLU A 51 -14.76 13.87 35.56
N ARG A 52 -13.98 13.81 34.47
CA ARG A 52 -12.55 13.50 34.49
C ARG A 52 -11.63 14.72 34.54
N GLY A 53 -12.11 15.91 34.20
CA GLY A 53 -11.29 17.12 34.07
C GLY A 53 -10.33 17.12 32.88
N ILE A 54 -10.52 16.21 31.91
CA ILE A 54 -9.66 16.09 30.72
C ILE A 54 -10.49 16.20 29.44
N THR A 55 -9.94 16.87 28.43
CA THR A 55 -10.50 16.85 27.07
C THR A 55 -10.17 15.52 26.41
N ILE A 56 -11.20 14.85 25.90
CA ILE A 56 -11.15 13.52 25.28
C ILE A 56 -11.29 13.66 23.76
N PHE A 57 -12.15 14.57 23.30
CA PHE A 57 -12.45 14.77 21.88
C PHE A 57 -11.95 16.14 21.41
N SER A 58 -11.30 16.20 20.25
CA SER A 58 -10.95 17.49 19.63
C SER A 58 -12.20 18.30 19.31
N LYS A 59 -12.25 19.56 19.76
CA LYS A 59 -13.39 20.48 19.57
C LYS A 59 -12.95 21.78 18.93
N GLN A 60 -13.88 22.46 18.24
CA GLN A 60 -13.63 23.72 17.58
C GLN A 60 -14.44 24.88 18.20
N ALA A 61 -13.80 26.03 18.35
CA ALA A 61 -14.45 27.29 18.65
C ALA A 61 -13.94 28.39 17.70
N VAL A 62 -14.85 29.21 17.21
CA VAL A 62 -14.55 30.27 16.24
C VAL A 62 -14.70 31.63 16.91
N PHE A 63 -13.69 32.49 16.75
CA PHE A 63 -13.72 33.87 17.22
C PHE A 63 -13.07 34.83 16.20
N THR A 64 -13.39 36.11 16.29
CA THR A 64 -12.91 37.15 15.36
C THR A 64 -12.14 38.20 16.13
N ARG A 65 -11.01 38.66 15.57
CA ARG A 65 -10.22 39.77 16.12
C ARG A 65 -9.67 40.60 14.96
N GLY A 66 -9.98 41.90 14.94
CA GLY A 66 -9.72 42.75 13.78
C GLY A 66 -10.40 42.21 12.51
N GLU A 67 -9.65 42.10 11.41
CA GLU A 67 -10.11 41.57 10.13
C GLU A 67 -9.91 40.04 9.97
N ARG A 68 -9.47 39.37 11.05
CA ARG A 68 -9.12 37.94 11.09
C ARG A 68 -10.12 37.11 11.84
N GLN A 69 -10.33 35.89 11.34
CA GLN A 69 -11.13 34.86 11.97
C GLN A 69 -10.23 33.70 12.38
N TYR A 70 -10.29 33.37 13.67
CA TYR A 70 -9.54 32.29 14.29
C TYR A 70 -10.44 31.09 14.54
N THR A 71 -10.03 29.93 14.05
CA THR A 71 -10.58 28.64 14.48
C THR A 71 -9.63 28.03 15.50
N LEU A 72 -10.04 28.03 16.76
CA LEU A 72 -9.33 27.36 17.85
C LEU A 72 -9.73 25.88 17.86
N LEU A 73 -8.76 24.99 17.64
CA LEU A 73 -8.91 23.55 17.81
C LEU A 73 -8.33 23.14 19.17
N ASP A 74 -9.21 22.75 20.08
CA ASP A 74 -8.83 22.28 21.41
C ASP A 74 -8.50 20.78 21.34
N THR A 75 -7.25 20.39 21.57
CA THR A 75 -6.79 19.00 21.37
C THR A 75 -6.76 18.21 22.67
N PRO A 76 -6.94 16.88 22.65
CA PRO A 76 -6.69 16.03 23.81
C PRO A 76 -5.27 16.18 24.35
N GLY A 77 -5.12 16.24 25.67
CA GLY A 77 -3.83 16.43 26.38
C GLY A 77 -3.36 15.21 27.17
N HIS A 78 -3.98 14.06 26.92
CA HIS A 78 -3.70 12.78 27.58
C HIS A 78 -3.10 11.78 26.58
N VAL A 79 -2.15 10.98 27.03
CA VAL A 79 -1.32 10.11 26.16
C VAL A 79 -2.19 9.13 25.35
N ASP A 80 -3.20 8.52 25.99
CA ASP A 80 -4.18 7.62 25.36
C ASP A 80 -4.99 8.23 24.19
N PHE A 81 -4.97 9.56 23.96
CA PHE A 81 -5.66 10.21 22.82
C PHE A 81 -4.68 10.91 21.86
N SER A 82 -3.39 10.56 21.93
CA SER A 82 -2.34 11.24 21.17
C SER A 82 -2.50 11.13 19.65
N ALA A 83 -3.12 10.08 19.12
CA ALA A 83 -3.30 9.97 17.67
C ALA A 83 -4.53 10.76 17.14
N GLU A 84 -5.58 11.03 17.95
CA GLU A 84 -6.58 12.07 17.61
C GLU A 84 -5.94 13.46 17.60
N MET A 85 -5.06 13.73 18.55
CA MET A 85 -4.26 14.95 18.57
C MET A 85 -3.30 15.04 17.36
N GLU A 86 -2.58 13.98 16.98
CA GLU A 86 -1.73 13.97 15.76
C GLU A 86 -2.53 14.24 14.48
N ARG A 87 -3.73 13.66 14.35
CA ARG A 87 -4.65 14.01 13.24
C ARG A 87 -5.03 15.48 13.26
N THR A 88 -5.33 16.02 14.44
CA THR A 88 -5.68 17.44 14.61
C THR A 88 -4.50 18.37 14.28
N LEU A 89 -3.26 17.98 14.61
CA LEU A 89 -2.04 18.71 14.21
C LEU A 89 -1.91 18.86 12.69
N SER A 90 -2.42 17.91 11.90
CA SER A 90 -2.30 17.91 10.43
C SER A 90 -3.09 19.00 9.70
N VAL A 91 -3.92 19.77 10.43
CA VAL A 91 -4.76 20.86 9.91
C VAL A 91 -4.50 22.21 10.60
N LEU A 92 -3.42 22.36 11.37
CA LEU A 92 -3.07 23.61 12.05
C LEU A 92 -2.15 24.51 11.23
N ASP A 93 -2.35 25.82 11.31
CA ASP A 93 -1.35 26.83 10.90
C ASP A 93 -0.37 27.13 12.02
N TYR A 94 -0.87 27.22 13.26
CA TYR A 94 -0.11 27.56 14.45
C TYR A 94 -0.52 26.68 15.63
N ALA A 95 0.37 26.55 16.61
CA ALA A 95 0.10 25.88 17.86
C ALA A 95 0.31 26.80 19.06
N ILE A 96 -0.48 26.61 20.11
CA ILE A 96 -0.27 27.17 21.45
C ILE A 96 0.04 25.99 22.35
N LEU A 97 1.29 25.88 22.81
CA LEU A 97 1.70 24.86 23.77
C LEU A 97 1.68 25.46 25.18
N VAL A 98 0.72 25.00 26.00
CA VAL A 98 0.51 25.46 27.37
C VAL A 98 1.33 24.61 28.34
N VAL A 99 2.06 25.29 29.23
CA VAL A 99 2.92 24.68 30.25
C VAL A 99 2.50 25.20 31.61
N SER A 100 2.23 24.32 32.58
CA SER A 100 1.96 24.72 33.96
C SER A 100 3.25 25.22 34.63
N ALA A 101 3.21 26.38 35.28
CA ALA A 101 4.36 26.96 35.98
C ALA A 101 4.81 26.10 37.18
N ALA A 102 3.89 25.44 37.87
CA ALA A 102 4.20 24.57 39.00
C ALA A 102 4.79 23.22 38.58
N ASP A 103 4.34 22.68 37.45
CA ASP A 103 4.76 21.35 36.96
C ASP A 103 5.99 21.42 36.03
N GLY A 104 6.20 22.59 35.42
CA GLY A 104 7.25 22.84 34.43
C GLY A 104 7.07 22.04 33.15
N VAL A 105 8.17 21.85 32.42
CA VAL A 105 8.22 21.00 31.23
C VAL A 105 8.10 19.53 31.67
N GLN A 106 7.01 18.87 31.27
CA GLN A 106 6.71 17.47 31.56
C GLN A 106 7.08 16.55 30.39
N GLY A 107 7.23 15.25 30.65
CA GLY A 107 7.56 14.27 29.59
C GLY A 107 6.60 14.32 28.40
N HIS A 108 5.28 14.39 28.66
CA HIS A 108 4.29 14.57 27.59
C HIS A 108 4.41 15.93 26.89
N THR A 109 4.80 17.00 27.59
CA THR A 109 5.06 18.32 26.94
C THR A 109 6.18 18.23 25.91
N GLU A 110 7.20 17.41 26.20
CA GLU A 110 8.29 17.16 25.25
C GLU A 110 7.84 16.27 24.07
N THR A 111 6.95 15.29 24.29
CA THR A 111 6.29 14.54 23.19
C THR A 111 5.48 15.46 22.28
N LEU A 112 4.62 16.32 22.85
CA LEU A 112 3.86 17.35 22.12
C LEU A 112 4.80 18.23 21.29
N TRP A 113 5.89 18.67 21.91
CA TRP A 113 6.91 19.50 21.28
C TRP A 113 7.63 18.80 20.12
N GLN A 114 7.99 17.53 20.26
CA GLN A 114 8.59 16.73 19.19
C GLN A 114 7.64 16.58 17.99
N LEU A 115 6.35 16.34 18.23
CA LEU A 115 5.33 16.23 17.19
C LEU A 115 5.15 17.55 16.43
N LEU A 116 5.07 18.68 17.16
CA LEU A 116 5.07 20.03 16.57
C LEU A 116 6.35 20.30 15.76
N ARG A 117 7.51 19.87 16.27
CA ARG A 117 8.80 19.99 15.57
C ARG A 117 8.82 19.20 14.27
N ARG A 118 8.34 17.94 14.27
CA ARG A 118 8.24 17.03 13.11
C ARG A 118 7.30 17.59 12.05
N ARG A 119 6.08 17.98 12.43
CA ARG A 119 5.05 18.55 11.53
C ARG A 119 5.35 19.99 11.05
N ARG A 120 6.44 20.61 11.56
CA ARG A 120 6.92 21.96 11.22
C ARG A 120 5.98 23.13 11.59
N ILE A 121 5.14 22.95 12.61
CA ILE A 121 4.15 23.96 13.03
C ILE A 121 4.83 25.07 13.87
N PRO A 122 4.69 26.36 13.53
CA PRO A 122 5.11 27.47 14.38
C PRO A 122 4.30 27.50 15.68
N THR A 123 5.00 27.61 16.82
CA THR A 123 4.42 27.36 18.15
C THR A 123 4.64 28.55 19.09
N LEU A 124 3.55 29.06 19.68
CA LEU A 124 3.57 29.98 20.81
C LEU A 124 3.61 29.16 22.11
N LEU A 125 4.43 29.57 23.08
CA LEU A 125 4.51 28.94 24.40
C LEU A 125 3.77 29.81 25.42
N PHE A 126 2.81 29.25 26.15
CA PHE A 126 2.10 29.95 27.23
C PHE A 126 2.32 29.26 28.57
N VAL A 127 3.06 29.90 29.46
CA VAL A 127 3.31 29.44 30.82
C VAL A 127 2.17 29.92 31.72
N ASN A 128 1.32 28.99 32.11
CA ASN A 128 0.07 29.20 32.85
C ASN A 128 0.26 28.95 34.35
N LYS A 129 -0.73 29.34 35.17
CA LYS A 129 -0.71 29.20 36.64
C LYS A 129 0.43 29.95 37.34
N MET A 130 0.92 31.06 36.77
CA MET A 130 1.94 31.92 37.41
C MET A 130 1.47 32.57 38.74
N ASP A 131 0.21 32.41 39.13
CA ASP A 131 -0.31 32.80 40.46
C ASP A 131 0.00 31.77 41.58
N GLN A 132 0.65 30.65 41.26
CA GLN A 132 1.03 29.63 42.23
C GLN A 132 2.42 29.89 42.85
N PRO A 133 2.63 29.59 44.15
CA PRO A 133 3.91 29.81 44.82
C PRO A 133 5.01 28.90 44.24
N GLY A 134 6.19 29.48 43.97
CA GLY A 134 7.33 28.80 43.35
C GLY A 134 7.47 29.01 41.83
N ALA A 135 6.54 29.72 41.19
CA ALA A 135 6.59 30.05 39.78
C ALA A 135 7.59 31.21 39.47
N GLU A 136 8.89 30.90 39.36
CA GLU A 136 9.90 31.88 38.94
C GLU A 136 10.17 31.85 37.42
N GLU A 137 9.91 32.98 36.74
CA GLU A 137 10.05 33.11 35.28
C GLU A 137 11.46 32.74 34.77
N ALA A 138 12.51 33.15 35.48
CA ALA A 138 13.90 32.88 35.09
C ALA A 138 14.22 31.36 35.12
N GLN A 139 13.74 30.64 36.13
CA GLN A 139 13.94 29.19 36.23
C GLN A 139 13.14 28.46 35.14
N LEU A 140 11.90 28.90 34.87
CA LEU A 140 11.04 28.33 33.84
C LEU A 140 11.60 28.61 32.43
N MET A 141 12.13 29.80 32.16
CA MET A 141 12.84 30.11 30.91
C MET A 141 14.07 29.23 30.70
N ALA A 142 14.89 28.99 31.74
CA ALA A 142 16.02 28.08 31.66
C ALA A 142 15.58 26.64 31.35
N MET A 143 14.51 26.17 31.98
CA MET A 143 13.93 24.85 31.73
C MET A 143 13.40 24.71 30.30
N LEU A 144 12.65 25.70 29.79
CA LEU A 144 12.14 25.73 28.42
C LEU A 144 13.29 25.74 27.39
N ARG A 145 14.35 26.52 27.65
CA ARG A 145 15.55 26.58 26.79
C ARG A 145 16.32 25.26 26.77
N GLY A 146 16.47 24.61 27.92
CA GLY A 146 17.18 23.33 28.04
C GLY A 146 16.42 22.13 27.47
N ARG A 147 15.09 22.04 27.72
CA ARG A 147 14.29 20.86 27.35
C ARG A 147 13.54 20.97 26.02
N LEU A 148 13.10 22.17 25.62
CA LEU A 148 12.35 22.36 24.38
C LEU A 148 13.25 22.93 23.27
N SER A 149 13.75 24.14 23.44
CA SER A 149 14.61 24.80 22.44
C SER A 149 15.33 26.01 23.02
N GLY A 150 16.64 26.10 22.81
CA GLY A 150 17.44 27.28 23.15
C GLY A 150 16.95 28.59 22.50
N SER A 151 16.19 28.50 21.41
CA SER A 151 15.54 29.63 20.73
C SER A 151 14.22 30.09 21.38
N ALA A 152 13.92 29.66 22.61
CA ALA A 152 12.81 30.17 23.40
C ALA A 152 13.13 31.58 23.95
N VAL A 153 12.24 32.54 23.66
CA VAL A 153 12.41 33.97 23.98
C VAL A 153 11.19 34.46 24.75
N ALA A 154 11.41 35.06 25.93
CA ALA A 154 10.34 35.74 26.67
C ALA A 154 9.80 36.90 25.81
N TYR A 155 8.51 36.86 25.46
CA TYR A 155 7.89 37.81 24.54
C TYR A 155 7.24 38.98 25.31
N ASP A 156 8.07 39.62 26.14
CA ASP A 156 7.66 40.64 27.11
C ASP A 156 7.82 42.08 26.60
N GLY A 157 8.41 42.26 25.41
CA GLY A 157 8.63 43.57 24.78
C GLY A 157 9.79 44.36 25.39
N SER A 158 10.64 43.73 26.20
CA SER A 158 11.88 44.31 26.72
C SER A 158 12.95 44.51 25.64
N PRO A 159 14.01 45.29 25.91
CA PRO A 159 15.21 45.30 25.08
C PRO A 159 15.87 43.91 24.99
N GLU A 160 15.90 43.14 26.08
CA GLU A 160 16.46 41.77 26.13
C GLU A 160 15.76 40.81 25.16
N MET A 161 14.45 41.01 24.96
CA MET A 161 13.64 40.29 23.98
C MET A 161 14.03 40.66 22.54
N LEU A 162 14.37 41.92 22.25
CA LEU A 162 14.88 42.33 20.93
C LEU A 162 16.29 41.80 20.69
N GLU A 163 17.19 41.85 21.67
CA GLU A 163 18.53 41.26 21.62
C GLU A 163 18.45 39.74 21.35
N SER A 164 17.58 39.04 22.05
CA SER A 164 17.35 37.60 21.83
C SER A 164 16.83 37.29 20.43
N LEU A 165 15.99 38.16 19.85
CA LEU A 165 15.51 38.02 18.47
C LEU A 165 16.59 38.35 17.42
N ALA A 166 17.46 39.32 17.70
CA ALA A 166 18.59 39.67 16.85
C ALA A 166 19.55 38.47 16.67
N LEU A 167 19.86 37.76 17.77
CA LEU A 167 20.73 36.58 17.77
C LEU A 167 20.20 35.38 16.95
N CYS A 168 18.94 35.42 16.48
CA CYS A 168 18.34 34.32 15.72
C CYS A 168 18.73 34.29 14.23
N GLU A 169 19.18 35.41 13.65
CA GLU A 169 19.59 35.50 12.25
C GLU A 169 20.55 36.70 12.02
N GLU A 170 21.71 36.45 11.40
CA GLU A 170 22.81 37.43 11.23
C GLU A 170 22.36 38.77 10.62
N ALA A 171 21.58 38.74 9.53
CA ALA A 171 21.05 39.94 8.88
C ALA A 171 20.04 40.74 9.76
N VAL A 172 19.46 40.12 10.79
CA VAL A 172 18.61 40.81 11.78
C VAL A 172 19.47 41.40 12.89
N MET A 173 20.58 40.74 13.26
CA MET A 173 21.58 41.27 14.18
C MET A 173 22.26 42.53 13.63
N GLU A 174 22.72 42.52 12.38
CA GLU A 174 23.30 43.71 11.71
C GLU A 174 22.32 44.89 11.76
N ARG A 175 21.08 44.68 11.32
CA ARG A 175 20.04 45.72 11.33
C ARG A 175 19.72 46.22 12.74
N TYR A 176 19.70 45.35 13.75
CA TYR A 176 19.48 45.76 15.13
C TYR A 176 20.64 46.60 15.67
N LEU A 177 21.89 46.29 15.32
CA LEU A 177 23.06 47.09 15.70
C LEU A 177 23.07 48.47 15.01
N GLU A 178 22.53 48.58 13.80
CA GLU A 178 22.38 49.85 13.07
C GLU A 178 21.21 50.72 13.56
N THR A 179 20.04 50.12 13.81
CA THR A 179 18.78 50.88 14.03
C THR A 179 18.18 50.75 15.43
N GLY A 180 18.65 49.83 16.26
CA GLY A 180 18.09 49.55 17.60
C GLY A 180 16.68 48.94 17.60
N GLU A 181 16.13 48.59 16.44
CA GLU A 181 14.72 48.18 16.30
C GLU A 181 14.56 46.96 15.38
N ILE A 182 13.67 46.04 15.77
CA ILE A 182 13.25 44.91 14.93
C ILE A 182 11.77 45.09 14.56
N GLY A 183 11.51 45.42 13.30
CA GLY A 183 10.16 45.66 12.78
C GLY A 183 9.26 44.42 12.77
N GLN A 184 7.95 44.63 12.91
CA GLN A 184 6.97 43.54 13.12
C GLN A 184 6.97 42.48 12.01
N GLU A 185 7.16 42.87 10.76
CA GLU A 185 7.27 41.95 9.61
C GLU A 185 8.47 40.99 9.76
N THR A 186 9.59 41.46 10.30
CA THR A 186 10.76 40.61 10.56
C THR A 186 10.46 39.61 11.68
N ARG A 187 9.74 40.02 12.73
CA ARG A 187 9.28 39.11 13.80
C ARG A 187 8.35 38.03 13.27
N ARG A 188 7.36 38.39 12.43
CA ARG A 188 6.48 37.43 11.73
C ARG A 188 7.28 36.43 10.89
N ARG A 189 8.22 36.91 10.07
CA ARG A 189 9.09 36.06 9.24
C ARG A 189 9.92 35.08 10.07
N LEU A 190 10.54 35.54 11.15
CA LEU A 190 11.34 34.69 12.02
C LEU A 190 10.48 33.65 12.76
N PHE A 191 9.28 34.02 13.21
CA PHE A 191 8.33 33.12 13.86
C PHE A 191 7.82 32.04 12.89
N HIS A 192 7.38 32.42 11.69
CA HIS A 192 6.92 31.47 10.67
C HIS A 192 8.04 30.53 10.19
N LYS A 193 9.28 31.03 10.07
CA LYS A 193 10.47 30.19 9.83
C LYS A 193 10.91 29.36 11.05
N ARG A 194 10.23 29.45 12.19
CA ARG A 194 10.54 28.80 13.48
C ARG A 194 11.97 29.05 13.96
N LYS A 195 12.47 30.27 13.76
CA LYS A 195 13.80 30.70 14.22
C LYS A 195 13.83 31.07 15.69
N PHE A 196 12.68 31.46 16.26
CA PHE A 196 12.47 31.63 17.69
C PHE A 196 11.07 31.13 18.08
N PHE A 197 10.87 30.93 19.38
CA PHE A 197 9.59 30.54 19.96
C PHE A 197 9.21 31.54 21.06
N PRO A 198 8.14 32.34 20.87
CA PRO A 198 7.71 33.32 21.86
C PRO A 198 7.11 32.64 23.08
N VAL A 199 7.61 33.00 24.27
CA VAL A 199 7.12 32.56 25.58
C VAL A 199 6.35 33.68 26.26
N PHE A 200 5.13 33.39 26.69
CA PHE A 200 4.28 34.28 27.45
C PHE A 200 4.05 33.72 28.85
N PHE A 201 4.06 34.59 29.86
CA PHE A 201 3.80 34.23 31.26
C PHE A 201 2.44 34.80 31.69
N GLY A 202 1.66 34.01 32.43
CA GLY A 202 0.34 34.44 32.90
C GLY A 202 -0.42 33.43 33.75
N SER A 203 -1.67 33.76 34.04
CA SER A 203 -2.62 32.87 34.70
C SER A 203 -4.00 33.06 34.09
N ALA A 204 -4.44 32.08 33.31
CA ALA A 204 -5.76 32.10 32.66
C ALA A 204 -6.92 32.08 33.68
N LEU A 205 -6.70 31.55 34.88
CA LEU A 205 -7.69 31.51 35.96
C LEU A 205 -7.88 32.86 36.66
N ARG A 206 -6.81 33.68 36.69
CA ARG A 206 -6.80 35.04 37.27
C ARG A 206 -6.96 36.14 36.23
N ASP A 207 -7.10 35.76 34.97
CA ASP A 207 -7.08 36.65 33.80
C ASP A 207 -5.82 37.54 33.68
N ILE A 208 -4.67 36.99 34.07
CA ILE A 208 -3.37 37.67 34.02
C ILE A 208 -2.67 37.29 32.72
N GLY A 209 -2.36 38.29 31.89
CA GLY A 209 -1.55 38.13 30.67
C GLY A 209 -2.30 37.66 29.41
N VAL A 210 -3.57 37.25 29.52
CA VAL A 210 -4.33 36.66 28.40
C VAL A 210 -4.60 37.66 27.27
N GLU A 211 -5.09 38.87 27.57
CA GLU A 211 -5.38 39.88 26.54
C GLU A 211 -4.09 40.38 25.85
N ARG A 212 -2.97 40.44 26.59
CA ARG A 212 -1.64 40.68 26.03
C ARG A 212 -1.27 39.57 25.05
N PHE A 213 -1.39 38.31 25.48
CA PHE A 213 -1.10 37.14 24.66
C PHE A 213 -1.92 37.13 23.36
N LEU A 214 -3.23 37.39 23.43
CA LEU A 214 -4.09 37.50 22.25
C LEU A 214 -3.65 38.59 21.27
N ARG A 215 -3.25 39.76 21.78
CA ARG A 215 -2.76 40.87 20.95
C ARG A 215 -1.46 40.52 20.24
N GLU A 216 -0.49 39.94 20.94
CA GLU A 216 0.79 39.56 20.33
C GLU A 216 0.65 38.35 19.39
N MET A 217 -0.27 37.41 19.69
CA MET A 217 -0.65 36.31 18.80
C MET A 217 -1.23 36.84 17.48
N ASP A 218 -2.18 37.78 17.53
CA ASP A 218 -2.73 38.46 16.34
C ASP A 218 -1.67 39.31 15.60
N ALA A 219 -0.71 39.86 16.33
CA ALA A 219 0.42 40.58 15.73
C ALA A 219 1.42 39.65 15.01
N LEU A 220 1.54 38.37 15.40
CA LEU A 220 2.49 37.39 14.86
C LEU A 220 1.90 36.43 13.82
N CYS A 221 0.65 36.00 13.98
CA CYS A 221 0.00 35.03 13.10
C CYS A 221 -0.54 35.71 11.84
N ILE A 222 -0.34 35.06 10.69
CA ILE A 222 -0.86 35.46 9.37
C ILE A 222 -1.55 34.26 8.71
N ALA A 223 -2.53 34.50 7.85
CA ALA A 223 -3.10 33.46 7.00
C ALA A 223 -2.06 32.96 5.97
N GLY A 224 -2.22 31.71 5.53
CA GLY A 224 -1.40 31.13 4.44
C GLY A 224 -1.83 31.62 3.06
N GLU A 225 -1.02 31.31 2.05
CA GLU A 225 -1.35 31.61 0.64
C GLU A 225 -2.56 30.79 0.17
N GLU A 226 -3.55 31.45 -0.43
CA GLU A 226 -4.72 30.79 -1.03
C GLU A 226 -4.32 30.12 -2.35
N ARG A 227 -4.54 28.81 -2.47
CA ARG A 227 -4.44 28.09 -3.74
C ARG A 227 -5.75 28.18 -4.51
N GLU A 228 -5.71 28.23 -5.84
CA GLU A 228 -6.92 28.25 -6.68
C GLU A 228 -7.60 26.88 -6.78
N SER A 229 -6.84 25.78 -6.72
CA SER A 229 -7.34 24.40 -6.83
C SER A 229 -8.06 23.94 -5.56
N LEU A 230 -9.28 23.39 -5.70
CA LEU A 230 -10.02 22.80 -4.58
C LEU A 230 -9.20 21.68 -3.96
N SER A 231 -8.72 21.90 -2.73
CA SER A 231 -7.84 21.00 -2.01
C SER A 231 -8.05 21.12 -0.50
N GLY A 232 -7.82 20.02 0.21
CA GLY A 232 -8.01 19.98 1.65
C GLY A 232 -7.76 18.60 2.25
N ARG A 233 -7.93 18.53 3.58
CA ARG A 233 -7.71 17.31 4.38
C ARG A 233 -8.85 17.08 5.35
N VAL A 234 -9.27 15.82 5.46
CA VAL A 234 -10.16 15.34 6.53
C VAL A 234 -9.32 14.98 7.74
N TYR A 235 -9.62 15.53 8.91
CA TYR A 235 -8.87 15.24 10.15
C TYR A 235 -9.67 14.49 11.21
N LYS A 236 -11.00 14.56 11.14
CA LYS A 236 -11.91 13.92 12.10
C LYS A 236 -13.20 13.48 11.42
N ILE A 237 -13.70 12.32 11.79
CA ILE A 237 -15.08 11.89 11.53
C ILE A 237 -15.81 11.93 12.88
N GLY A 238 -17.07 12.36 12.86
CA GLY A 238 -17.96 12.28 14.01
C GLY A 238 -19.37 11.91 13.58
N ARG A 239 -20.27 11.80 14.56
CA ARG A 239 -21.72 11.69 14.31
C ARG A 239 -22.46 12.86 14.95
N GLY A 240 -23.45 13.38 14.23
CA GLY A 240 -24.42 14.33 14.80
C GLY A 240 -25.51 13.61 15.60
N GLU A 241 -26.36 14.38 16.27
CA GLU A 241 -27.44 13.90 17.16
C GLU A 241 -28.32 12.80 16.53
N ASN A 242 -28.64 12.91 15.24
CA ASN A 242 -29.43 11.93 14.49
C ASN A 242 -28.62 10.73 13.96
N GLY A 243 -27.41 10.47 14.47
CA GLY A 243 -26.50 9.41 14.00
C GLY A 243 -25.84 9.65 12.63
N GLN A 244 -26.16 10.78 11.98
CA GLN A 244 -25.64 11.20 10.68
C GLN A 244 -24.11 11.43 10.71
N ARG A 245 -23.39 10.89 9.71
CA ARG A 245 -21.93 11.02 9.57
C ARG A 245 -21.55 12.48 9.28
N LEU A 246 -20.65 13.02 10.08
CA LEU A 246 -20.05 14.35 9.94
C LEU A 246 -18.57 14.17 9.55
N THR A 247 -18.19 14.70 8.39
CA THR A 247 -16.80 14.68 7.92
C THR A 247 -16.17 16.04 8.20
N PHE A 248 -15.32 16.14 9.22
CA PHE A 248 -14.63 17.39 9.56
C PHE A 248 -13.38 17.53 8.70
N LEU A 249 -13.36 18.58 7.89
CA LEU A 249 -12.30 18.89 6.96
C LEU A 249 -11.80 20.32 7.11
N ARG A 250 -10.55 20.52 6.68
CA ARG A 250 -9.98 21.84 6.43
C ARG A 250 -9.75 21.99 4.93
N LEU A 251 -10.15 23.12 4.37
CA LEU A 251 -9.72 23.51 3.03
C LEU A 251 -8.35 24.19 3.08
N THR A 252 -7.46 23.79 2.18
CA THR A 252 -6.14 24.40 1.95
C THR A 252 -6.09 25.16 0.63
N GLY A 253 -7.01 24.87 -0.29
CA GLY A 253 -7.17 25.57 -1.56
C GLY A 253 -8.60 25.57 -2.08
N GLY A 254 -8.90 26.56 -2.92
CA GLY A 254 -10.17 26.74 -3.59
C GLY A 254 -11.32 27.07 -2.64
N MET A 255 -12.51 26.65 -3.05
CA MET A 255 -13.78 27.02 -2.44
C MET A 255 -14.75 25.86 -2.61
N LEU A 256 -15.46 25.48 -1.55
CA LEU A 256 -16.43 24.39 -1.56
C LEU A 256 -17.84 24.94 -1.28
N ARG A 257 -18.79 24.64 -2.15
CA ARG A 257 -20.18 25.09 -2.05
C ARG A 257 -21.11 23.94 -1.67
N ASN A 258 -22.24 24.28 -1.07
CA ASN A 258 -23.29 23.30 -0.82
C ASN A 258 -23.82 22.73 -2.17
N ARG A 259 -24.02 21.40 -2.21
CA ARG A 259 -24.38 20.56 -3.39
C ARG A 259 -23.29 20.35 -4.43
N GLU A 260 -22.08 20.81 -4.16
CA GLU A 260 -20.90 20.52 -4.98
C GLU A 260 -20.42 19.07 -4.79
N GLU A 261 -19.78 18.52 -5.83
CA GLU A 261 -19.26 17.16 -5.84
C GLU A 261 -17.80 17.19 -5.38
N LEU A 262 -17.53 16.60 -4.21
CA LEU A 262 -16.18 16.62 -3.59
C LEU A 262 -15.35 15.40 -4.01
N VAL A 263 -16.01 14.26 -4.17
CA VAL A 263 -15.46 12.99 -4.62
C VAL A 263 -16.41 12.44 -5.68
N SER A 264 -15.90 11.72 -6.69
CA SER A 264 -16.75 11.24 -7.79
C SER A 264 -17.94 10.41 -7.29
N GLY A 265 -19.15 10.91 -7.52
CA GLY A 265 -20.41 10.33 -7.05
C GLY A 265 -20.89 10.79 -5.65
N GLU A 266 -20.09 11.49 -4.85
CA GLU A 266 -20.45 11.98 -3.51
C GLU A 266 -20.53 13.52 -3.45
N LYS A 267 -21.68 14.03 -3.03
CA LYS A 267 -21.99 15.48 -3.00
C LYS A 267 -22.20 15.97 -1.58
N VAL A 268 -21.67 17.16 -1.31
CA VAL A 268 -21.87 17.87 -0.05
C VAL A 268 -23.34 18.26 0.07
N THR A 269 -24.10 17.66 0.98
CA THR A 269 -25.53 17.98 1.18
C THR A 269 -25.74 19.19 2.08
N GLN A 270 -24.78 19.44 2.98
CA GLN A 270 -24.80 20.53 3.95
C GLN A 270 -23.38 20.78 4.48
N ILE A 271 -23.06 22.05 4.77
CA ILE A 271 -21.83 22.50 5.41
C ILE A 271 -22.19 23.14 6.76
N ARG A 272 -21.49 22.76 7.84
CA ARG A 272 -21.70 23.25 9.21
C ARG A 272 -20.38 23.74 9.81
N ILE A 273 -20.37 24.97 10.29
CA ILE A 273 -19.25 25.53 11.05
C ILE A 273 -19.60 25.44 12.53
N TYR A 274 -18.88 24.60 13.28
CA TYR A 274 -19.11 24.39 14.71
C TYR A 274 -18.37 25.43 15.57
N SER A 275 -18.97 25.74 16.72
CA SER A 275 -18.41 26.59 17.78
C SER A 275 -18.97 26.06 19.10
N GLY A 276 -18.19 25.22 19.80
CA GLY A 276 -18.72 24.38 20.88
C GLY A 276 -19.78 23.42 20.33
N GLU A 277 -20.88 23.23 21.07
CA GLU A 277 -22.03 22.41 20.63
C GLU A 277 -22.83 23.04 19.48
N ARG A 278 -22.79 24.37 19.34
CA ARG A 278 -23.60 25.09 18.35
C ARG A 278 -22.91 25.07 17.00
N PHE A 279 -23.70 24.97 15.93
CA PHE A 279 -23.21 25.15 14.57
C PHE A 279 -24.01 26.22 13.83
N GLU A 280 -23.35 26.82 12.84
CA GLU A 280 -23.96 27.71 11.85
C GLU A 280 -23.92 27.01 10.49
N GLU A 281 -25.03 27.07 9.74
CA GLU A 281 -25.13 26.46 8.41
C GLU A 281 -24.52 27.40 7.37
N ALA A 282 -23.51 26.93 6.64
CA ALA A 282 -22.82 27.70 5.62
C ALA A 282 -23.26 27.28 4.21
N MET A 283 -23.43 28.25 3.32
CA MET A 283 -23.66 27.99 1.89
C MET A 283 -22.37 27.60 1.15
N GLN A 284 -21.23 28.05 1.67
CA GLN A 284 -19.90 27.89 1.09
C GLN A 284 -18.83 28.06 2.15
N ILE A 285 -17.64 27.49 1.92
CA ILE A 285 -16.41 27.72 2.68
C ILE A 285 -15.23 27.96 1.73
N SER A 286 -14.23 28.70 2.18
CA SER A 286 -13.00 29.01 1.43
C SER A 286 -11.78 28.28 2.00
N ALA A 287 -10.66 28.35 1.28
CA ALA A 287 -9.33 28.03 1.81
C ALA A 287 -9.09 28.65 3.20
N GLY A 288 -8.37 27.91 4.05
CA GLY A 288 -8.12 28.26 5.45
C GLY A 288 -9.23 27.89 6.43
N GLN A 289 -10.46 27.60 5.97
CA GLN A 289 -11.59 27.31 6.86
C GLN A 289 -11.69 25.83 7.25
N VAL A 290 -12.22 25.60 8.46
CA VAL A 290 -12.56 24.26 8.99
C VAL A 290 -14.07 24.14 9.12
N ALA A 291 -14.64 23.06 8.58
CA ALA A 291 -16.07 22.78 8.67
C ALA A 291 -16.37 21.28 8.65
N ALA A 292 -17.54 20.92 9.16
CA ALA A 292 -18.12 19.60 9.00
C ALA A 292 -19.02 19.56 7.76
N VAL A 293 -18.81 18.58 6.88
CA VAL A 293 -19.67 18.32 5.72
C VAL A 293 -20.48 17.04 5.89
N LEU A 294 -21.70 17.06 5.34
CA LEU A 294 -22.61 15.92 5.26
C LEU A 294 -22.71 15.44 3.80
N GLY A 295 -23.03 14.15 3.61
CA GLY A 295 -23.17 13.53 2.28
C GLY A 295 -21.90 12.88 1.71
N ILE A 296 -20.79 12.90 2.48
CA ILE A 296 -19.53 12.23 2.14
C ILE A 296 -19.37 10.97 3.00
N SER A 297 -19.18 9.83 2.35
CA SER A 297 -19.01 8.51 2.99
C SER A 297 -17.65 7.86 2.72
N SER A 298 -17.05 8.16 1.56
CA SER A 298 -15.79 7.58 1.11
C SER A 298 -14.57 8.03 1.94
N LEU A 299 -14.46 9.33 2.24
CA LEU A 299 -13.29 9.91 2.92
C LEU A 299 -13.23 9.54 4.41
N ARG A 300 -12.05 9.10 4.86
CA ARG A 300 -11.69 8.77 6.25
C ARG A 300 -10.84 9.88 6.88
N ALA A 301 -10.68 9.84 8.20
CA ALA A 301 -9.79 10.77 8.89
C ALA A 301 -8.32 10.49 8.55
N GLY A 302 -7.62 11.50 8.04
CA GLY A 302 -6.26 11.41 7.48
C GLY A 302 -6.23 11.63 5.96
N ASP A 303 -7.33 11.42 5.25
CA ASP A 303 -7.39 11.52 3.80
C ASP A 303 -7.24 12.97 3.32
N GLY A 304 -6.40 13.16 2.30
CA GLY A 304 -6.33 14.38 1.50
C GLY A 304 -7.21 14.25 0.25
N PHE A 305 -7.75 15.37 -0.22
CA PHE A 305 -8.52 15.45 -1.47
C PHE A 305 -8.05 16.61 -2.36
N GLY A 306 -8.33 16.50 -3.65
CA GLY A 306 -7.77 17.39 -4.67
C GLY A 306 -6.28 17.12 -4.87
N GLU A 307 -5.47 18.18 -4.83
CA GLU A 307 -4.00 18.10 -4.96
C GLU A 307 -3.27 17.84 -3.63
N GLU A 308 -4.00 17.69 -2.52
CA GLU A 308 -3.39 17.48 -1.21
C GLU A 308 -3.19 15.98 -0.91
N ALA A 309 -1.95 15.60 -0.57
CA ALA A 309 -1.63 14.23 -0.18
C ALA A 309 -2.26 13.86 1.19
N ALA A 310 -2.56 12.56 1.36
CA ALA A 310 -2.94 11.99 2.65
C ALA A 310 -1.89 12.31 3.72
N ALA A 311 -2.34 12.46 4.97
CA ALA A 311 -1.44 12.70 6.09
C ALA A 311 -0.47 11.53 6.31
N GLU A 312 0.77 11.80 6.73
CA GLU A 312 1.65 10.74 7.26
C GLU A 312 0.91 9.97 8.37
N GLU A 313 1.01 8.63 8.33
CA GLU A 313 0.53 7.72 9.38
C GLU A 313 0.94 8.24 10.78
N ALA A 314 0.06 8.05 11.76
CA ALA A 314 0.33 8.42 13.13
C ALA A 314 1.61 7.72 13.62
N ALA A 315 2.47 8.47 14.33
CA ALA A 315 3.73 7.92 14.82
C ALA A 315 3.49 6.86 15.92
N LEU A 316 2.39 7.02 16.64
CA LEU A 316 1.99 6.16 17.75
C LEU A 316 1.05 5.06 17.26
N ARG A 317 1.43 3.80 17.54
CA ARG A 317 0.67 2.59 17.22
C ARG A 317 0.14 1.95 18.51
N PRO A 318 -1.04 1.29 18.49
CA PRO A 318 -1.52 0.54 19.65
C PRO A 318 -0.53 -0.55 20.03
N VAL A 319 -0.45 -0.86 21.33
CA VAL A 319 0.51 -1.84 21.87
C VAL A 319 -0.17 -2.90 22.75
N LEU A 320 -1.47 -2.73 23.02
CA LEU A 320 -2.25 -3.58 23.91
C LEU A 320 -3.48 -4.10 23.16
N ASP A 321 -3.64 -5.42 23.06
CA ASP A 321 -4.85 -6.05 22.58
C ASP A 321 -5.76 -6.33 23.78
N TYR A 322 -7.03 -5.95 23.71
CA TYR A 322 -8.02 -6.32 24.71
C TYR A 322 -9.16 -7.13 24.10
N ARG A 323 -9.41 -8.32 24.66
CA ARG A 323 -10.66 -9.05 24.43
C ARG A 323 -11.85 -8.20 24.91
N VAL A 324 -12.82 -7.97 24.03
CA VAL A 324 -14.08 -7.27 24.33
C VAL A 324 -15.18 -8.29 24.55
N LEU A 325 -15.93 -8.13 25.63
CA LEU A 325 -17.05 -9.00 26.00
C LEU A 325 -18.27 -8.15 26.39
N PRO A 326 -19.51 -8.64 26.19
CA PRO A 326 -20.67 -8.05 26.85
C PRO A 326 -20.57 -8.20 28.38
N GLU A 327 -21.22 -7.30 29.12
CA GLU A 327 -21.43 -7.46 30.57
C GLU A 327 -22.44 -8.58 30.89
N GLU A 328 -22.39 -9.11 32.11
CA GLU A 328 -23.29 -10.18 32.55
C GLU A 328 -24.75 -9.71 32.55
N GLY A 329 -25.58 -10.31 31.70
CA GLY A 329 -26.99 -9.98 31.52
C GLY A 329 -27.35 -9.36 30.16
N GLU A 330 -26.36 -8.92 29.38
CA GLU A 330 -26.56 -8.44 28.00
C GLU A 330 -26.78 -9.61 27.04
N THR A 331 -27.82 -9.55 26.20
CA THR A 331 -28.21 -10.64 25.26
C THR A 331 -27.77 -10.36 23.82
N VAL A 332 -26.59 -9.77 23.65
CA VAL A 332 -26.04 -9.37 22.34
C VAL A 332 -25.01 -10.39 21.86
N ASP A 333 -25.32 -11.07 20.75
CA ASP A 333 -24.42 -11.98 20.02
C ASP A 333 -23.13 -11.28 19.54
N GLU A 334 -22.00 -12.01 19.54
CA GLU A 334 -20.68 -11.42 19.30
C GLU A 334 -20.55 -10.83 17.88
N GLN A 335 -21.21 -11.41 16.86
CA GLN A 335 -21.17 -10.85 15.50
C GLN A 335 -22.01 -9.57 15.37
N ARG A 336 -23.03 -9.40 16.23
CA ARG A 336 -23.77 -8.14 16.33
C ARG A 336 -22.96 -7.10 17.08
N LEU A 337 -22.32 -7.48 18.19
CA LEU A 337 -21.44 -6.59 18.96
C LEU A 337 -20.26 -6.11 18.11
N TYR A 338 -19.57 -7.01 17.39
CA TYR A 338 -18.50 -6.67 16.47
C TYR A 338 -18.94 -5.61 15.45
N ARG A 339 -20.07 -5.82 14.75
CA ARG A 339 -20.60 -4.85 13.78
C ARG A 339 -20.93 -3.49 14.38
N LEU A 340 -21.44 -3.44 15.61
CA LEU A 340 -21.71 -2.17 16.31
C LEU A 340 -20.40 -1.44 16.67
N LEU A 341 -19.41 -2.16 17.17
CA LEU A 341 -18.10 -1.61 17.52
C LEU A 341 -17.28 -1.20 16.27
N SER A 342 -17.31 -1.98 15.18
CA SER A 342 -16.72 -1.59 13.89
C SER A 342 -17.35 -0.30 13.34
N GLY A 343 -18.61 0.00 13.69
CA GLY A 343 -19.24 1.27 13.39
C GLY A 343 -18.65 2.48 14.12
N LEU A 344 -17.90 2.26 15.21
CA LEU A 344 -17.14 3.29 15.91
C LEU A 344 -15.72 3.48 15.32
N ALA A 345 -15.17 2.49 14.61
CA ALA A 345 -13.83 2.60 14.01
C ALA A 345 -13.72 3.69 12.92
N ASP A 346 -14.85 4.09 12.33
CA ASP A 346 -14.92 5.27 11.46
C ASP A 346 -14.66 6.60 12.22
N GLU A 347 -15.12 6.71 13.47
CA GLU A 347 -14.90 7.87 14.35
C GLU A 347 -13.54 7.79 15.07
N PHE A 348 -13.10 6.57 15.39
CA PHE A 348 -11.84 6.27 16.08
C PHE A 348 -10.96 5.35 15.22
N PRO A 349 -10.16 5.89 14.27
CA PRO A 349 -9.32 5.09 13.39
C PRO A 349 -8.28 4.20 14.10
N GLU A 350 -7.93 4.54 15.35
CA GLU A 350 -7.03 3.76 16.23
C GLU A 350 -7.71 2.52 16.83
N LEU A 351 -9.04 2.43 16.79
CA LEU A 351 -9.80 1.30 17.29
C LEU A 351 -9.74 0.16 16.26
N HIS A 352 -8.59 -0.51 16.18
CA HIS A 352 -8.43 -1.70 15.37
C HIS A 352 -9.18 -2.85 16.04
N LEU A 353 -10.25 -3.30 15.39
CA LEU A 353 -11.09 -4.39 15.87
C LEU A 353 -10.88 -5.62 14.99
N HIS A 354 -10.54 -6.74 15.63
CA HIS A 354 -10.45 -8.05 14.99
C HIS A 354 -11.52 -8.99 15.58
N PHE A 355 -12.08 -9.86 14.76
CA PHE A 355 -12.96 -10.94 15.21
C PHE A 355 -12.27 -12.27 14.96
N ASP A 356 -11.84 -12.96 16.01
CA ASP A 356 -11.31 -14.30 15.87
C ASP A 356 -12.46 -15.28 15.65
N THR A 357 -12.51 -15.86 14.45
CA THR A 357 -13.57 -16.78 13.99
C THR A 357 -13.55 -18.12 14.70
N ALA A 358 -12.38 -18.58 15.14
CA ALA A 358 -12.21 -19.89 15.79
C ALA A 358 -12.63 -19.84 17.26
N LEU A 359 -12.23 -18.80 17.99
CA LEU A 359 -12.60 -18.58 19.39
C LEU A 359 -13.96 -17.88 19.56
N ARG A 360 -14.48 -17.25 18.49
CA ARG A 360 -15.63 -16.33 18.49
C ARG A 360 -15.42 -15.13 19.43
N GLU A 361 -14.20 -14.61 19.47
CA GLU A 361 -13.79 -13.52 20.36
C GLU A 361 -13.59 -12.21 19.59
N ILE A 362 -14.02 -11.09 20.20
CA ILE A 362 -13.74 -9.75 19.69
C ILE A 362 -12.49 -9.24 20.38
N HIS A 363 -11.56 -8.71 19.60
CA HIS A 363 -10.31 -8.12 20.05
C HIS A 363 -10.24 -6.65 19.63
N ALA A 364 -9.75 -5.80 20.51
CA ALA A 364 -9.60 -4.35 20.29
C ALA A 364 -8.18 -3.91 20.65
N GLU A 365 -7.42 -3.43 19.67
CA GLU A 365 -6.10 -2.86 19.92
C GLU A 365 -6.25 -1.42 20.42
N LEU A 366 -5.61 -1.08 21.55
CA LEU A 366 -5.76 0.18 22.27
C LEU A 366 -4.41 0.70 22.82
N MET A 367 -4.37 1.98 23.14
CA MET A 367 -3.19 2.69 23.67
C MET A 367 -3.04 2.55 25.19
N GLY A 368 -4.16 2.48 25.93
CA GLY A 368 -4.13 2.55 27.39
C GLY A 368 -5.48 2.32 28.07
N GLU A 369 -5.47 2.35 29.41
CA GLU A 369 -6.63 2.00 30.24
C GLU A 369 -7.74 3.07 30.18
N VAL A 370 -7.42 4.35 29.92
CA VAL A 370 -8.42 5.43 29.85
C VAL A 370 -9.28 5.28 28.59
N GLN A 371 -8.67 4.87 27.46
CA GLN A 371 -9.42 4.49 26.25
C GLN A 371 -10.46 3.39 26.52
N THR A 372 -10.11 2.36 27.31
CA THR A 372 -11.07 1.27 27.63
C THR A 372 -12.30 1.78 28.38
N GLU A 373 -12.16 2.77 29.26
CA GLU A 373 -13.28 3.34 30.01
C GLU A 373 -14.17 4.22 29.14
N VAL A 374 -13.55 5.09 28.33
CA VAL A 374 -14.27 5.94 27.36
C VAL A 374 -15.06 5.07 26.37
N LEU A 375 -14.46 4.00 25.84
CA LEU A 375 -15.15 3.06 24.94
C LEU A 375 -16.30 2.30 25.62
N ARG A 376 -16.15 1.89 26.89
CA ARG A 376 -17.26 1.30 27.67
C ARG A 376 -18.46 2.23 27.75
N ARG A 377 -18.21 3.51 28.03
CA ARG A 377 -19.26 4.52 28.20
C ARG A 377 -19.89 4.93 26.87
N ILE A 378 -19.08 5.09 25.80
CA ILE A 378 -19.60 5.29 24.43
C ILE A 378 -20.50 4.13 24.00
N ALA A 379 -20.11 2.88 24.29
CA ALA A 379 -20.93 1.71 23.97
C ALA A 379 -22.25 1.68 24.77
N ALA A 380 -22.21 1.98 26.08
CA ALA A 380 -23.40 2.05 26.90
C ALA A 380 -24.35 3.19 26.46
N ASP A 381 -23.82 4.41 26.29
CA ASP A 381 -24.62 5.62 26.07
C ASP A 381 -25.11 5.76 24.61
N ARG A 382 -24.31 5.36 23.61
CA ARG A 382 -24.66 5.51 22.18
C ARG A 382 -25.13 4.23 21.50
N LEU A 383 -24.54 3.08 21.85
CA LEU A 383 -24.90 1.79 21.24
C LEU A 383 -25.95 1.02 22.06
N GLY A 384 -26.19 1.43 23.31
CA GLY A 384 -27.14 0.78 24.22
C GLY A 384 -26.68 -0.59 24.69
N VAL A 385 -25.37 -0.88 24.68
CA VAL A 385 -24.80 -2.17 25.06
C VAL A 385 -23.65 -1.96 26.03
N ARG A 386 -23.72 -2.59 27.20
CA ARG A 386 -22.60 -2.56 28.16
C ARG A 386 -21.56 -3.61 27.80
N ILE A 387 -20.30 -3.16 27.71
CA ILE A 387 -19.15 -3.99 27.41
C ILE A 387 -18.15 -3.97 28.57
N ARG A 388 -17.36 -5.03 28.69
CA ARG A 388 -16.20 -5.15 29.56
C ARG A 388 -14.98 -5.56 28.75
N PHE A 389 -13.83 -5.04 29.10
CA PHE A 389 -12.55 -5.44 28.54
C PHE A 389 -11.93 -6.51 29.45
N GLY A 390 -11.42 -7.59 28.86
CA GLY A 390 -10.72 -8.66 29.56
C GLY A 390 -9.28 -8.28 29.92
N SER A 391 -8.52 -9.24 30.44
CA SER A 391 -7.07 -9.11 30.59
C SER A 391 -6.42 -8.90 29.22
N GLY A 392 -5.89 -7.71 28.97
CA GLY A 392 -5.28 -7.39 27.68
C GLY A 392 -4.09 -8.30 27.39
N ARG A 393 -4.10 -8.94 26.22
CA ARG A 393 -2.99 -9.74 25.70
C ARG A 393 -1.99 -8.82 25.01
N ILE A 394 -0.74 -9.26 24.99
CA ILE A 394 0.33 -8.56 24.30
C ILE A 394 0.34 -9.06 22.86
N LEU A 395 0.40 -8.13 21.91
CA LEU A 395 0.59 -8.46 20.50
C LEU A 395 2.03 -8.94 20.32
N TYR A 396 2.25 -10.25 20.40
CA TYR A 396 3.51 -10.87 20.00
C TYR A 396 3.60 -10.93 18.47
N ARG A 397 4.81 -11.12 17.94
CA ARG A 397 5.08 -11.43 16.53
C ARG A 397 5.99 -12.65 16.47
N GLU A 398 6.04 -13.34 15.34
CA GLU A 398 6.98 -14.47 15.14
C GLU A 398 7.97 -14.19 14.02
N THR A 399 9.16 -14.80 14.10
CA THR A 399 10.19 -14.70 13.07
C THR A 399 10.98 -16.01 12.97
N VAL A 400 11.98 -16.08 12.08
CA VAL A 400 12.90 -17.22 11.98
C VAL A 400 14.30 -16.83 12.48
N ALA A 401 15.04 -17.77 13.09
CA ALA A 401 16.42 -17.54 13.52
C ALA A 401 17.44 -17.73 12.38
N ALA A 402 17.14 -18.62 11.43
CA ALA A 402 18.01 -19.03 10.34
C ALA A 402 17.20 -19.25 9.04
N PRO A 403 17.83 -19.20 7.85
CA PRO A 403 17.14 -19.49 6.61
C PRO A 403 16.57 -20.92 6.54
N ALA A 404 15.36 -21.06 6.00
CA ALA A 404 14.70 -22.36 5.80
C ALA A 404 13.92 -22.38 4.48
N VAL A 405 13.91 -23.52 3.78
CA VAL A 405 13.09 -23.72 2.58
C VAL A 405 11.76 -24.36 2.99
N GLY A 406 10.68 -23.72 2.56
CA GLY A 406 9.31 -24.17 2.71
C GLY A 406 8.74 -24.70 1.39
N ILE A 407 8.20 -25.92 1.41
CA ILE A 407 7.53 -26.58 0.28
C ILE A 407 6.03 -26.66 0.55
N GLY A 408 5.23 -26.17 -0.38
CA GLY A 408 3.78 -26.37 -0.37
C GLY A 408 3.32 -27.03 -1.66
N HIS A 409 2.68 -28.18 -1.51
CA HIS A 409 2.06 -28.92 -2.61
C HIS A 409 0.54 -28.99 -2.41
N PHE A 410 -0.21 -28.75 -3.48
CA PHE A 410 -1.66 -28.78 -3.48
C PHE A 410 -2.20 -29.48 -4.73
N GLU A 411 -2.54 -30.75 -4.57
CA GLU A 411 -3.02 -31.63 -5.64
C GLU A 411 -4.26 -32.46 -5.21
N PRO A 412 -5.42 -31.85 -4.95
CA PRO A 412 -6.69 -32.56 -4.94
C PRO A 412 -7.13 -32.94 -6.37
N LEU A 413 -8.24 -33.70 -6.48
CA LEU A 413 -8.73 -34.23 -7.76
C LEU A 413 -8.91 -33.13 -8.83
N ARG A 414 -8.08 -33.16 -9.88
CA ARG A 414 -8.01 -32.19 -11.01
C ARG A 414 -7.48 -30.79 -10.66
N HIS A 415 -6.82 -30.64 -9.52
CA HIS A 415 -6.08 -29.45 -9.12
C HIS A 415 -4.59 -29.76 -9.04
N TYR A 416 -3.71 -28.77 -9.26
CA TYR A 416 -2.26 -28.96 -9.08
C TYR A 416 -1.55 -27.61 -8.90
N ALA A 417 -0.81 -27.44 -7.81
CA ALA A 417 0.19 -26.39 -7.67
C ALA A 417 1.30 -26.84 -6.71
N GLU A 418 2.55 -26.56 -7.07
CA GLU A 418 3.72 -26.74 -6.20
C GLU A 418 4.44 -25.39 -6.09
N VAL A 419 4.80 -24.98 -4.86
CA VAL A 419 5.45 -23.68 -4.57
C VAL A 419 6.56 -23.87 -3.54
N HIS A 420 7.75 -23.37 -3.84
CA HIS A 420 8.93 -23.42 -2.97
C HIS A 420 9.34 -22.00 -2.57
N VAL A 421 9.33 -21.71 -1.26
CA VAL A 421 9.63 -20.40 -0.69
C VAL A 421 10.82 -20.52 0.25
N LEU A 422 11.85 -19.71 0.06
CA LEU A 422 12.92 -19.53 1.05
C LEU A 422 12.47 -18.45 2.04
N LEU A 423 12.48 -18.78 3.33
CA LEU A 423 12.28 -17.88 4.45
C LEU A 423 13.67 -17.48 4.97
N GLU A 424 14.01 -16.20 4.95
CA GLU A 424 15.29 -15.68 5.46
C GLU A 424 15.06 -14.63 6.56
N PRO A 425 15.82 -14.64 7.67
CA PRO A 425 15.73 -13.59 8.68
C PRO A 425 16.19 -12.23 8.13
N LEU A 426 15.51 -11.16 8.53
CA LEU A 426 15.92 -9.77 8.29
C LEU A 426 16.32 -9.07 9.59
N PRO A 427 16.98 -7.90 9.52
CA PRO A 427 17.16 -7.04 10.68
C PRO A 427 15.82 -6.73 11.36
N ARG A 428 15.85 -6.54 12.69
CA ARG A 428 14.65 -6.26 13.49
C ARG A 428 13.94 -4.99 12.97
N ASN A 429 12.61 -5.04 12.95
CA ASN A 429 11.72 -4.00 12.42
C ASN A 429 11.83 -3.73 10.91
N ALA A 430 12.42 -4.64 10.13
CA ALA A 430 12.41 -4.58 8.67
C ALA A 430 11.06 -5.01 8.05
N GLY A 431 10.19 -5.68 8.82
CA GLY A 431 8.91 -6.18 8.33
C GLY A 431 9.04 -7.36 7.37
N LEU A 432 7.97 -7.66 6.65
CA LEU A 432 7.90 -8.77 5.70
C LEU A 432 8.30 -8.32 4.28
N GLN A 433 9.37 -8.89 3.71
CA GLN A 433 9.79 -8.62 2.33
C GLN A 433 9.41 -9.79 1.43
N ILE A 434 8.67 -9.55 0.34
CA ILE A 434 8.21 -10.63 -0.56
C ILE A 434 8.75 -10.39 -1.97
N VAL A 435 9.62 -11.30 -2.42
CA VAL A 435 10.38 -11.22 -3.68
C VAL A 435 10.32 -12.54 -4.46
N SER A 436 10.65 -12.51 -5.76
CA SER A 436 10.83 -13.71 -6.58
C SER A 436 12.25 -13.77 -7.12
N ASN A 437 12.87 -14.94 -7.01
CA ASN A 437 14.09 -15.32 -7.72
C ASN A 437 13.82 -16.46 -8.72
N CYS A 438 12.54 -16.81 -8.94
CA CYS A 438 12.16 -17.92 -9.81
C CYS A 438 12.41 -17.58 -11.30
N PRO A 439 13.18 -18.40 -12.03
CA PRO A 439 13.31 -18.27 -13.48
C PRO A 439 11.93 -18.31 -14.17
N PRO A 440 11.66 -17.44 -15.18
CA PRO A 440 10.44 -17.51 -15.98
C PRO A 440 10.24 -18.83 -16.74
N GLU A 441 11.32 -19.60 -16.87
CA GLU A 441 11.40 -20.92 -17.51
C GLU A 441 10.79 -22.03 -16.64
N LEU A 442 10.87 -21.92 -15.30
CA LEU A 442 10.24 -22.86 -14.36
C LEU A 442 8.77 -22.51 -14.12
N LEU A 443 8.49 -21.22 -13.90
CA LEU A 443 7.15 -20.73 -13.65
C LEU A 443 6.89 -19.41 -14.40
N GLY A 444 5.86 -19.40 -15.25
CA GLY A 444 5.50 -18.22 -16.04
C GLY A 444 5.21 -16.98 -15.17
N GLN A 445 5.62 -15.80 -15.66
CA GLN A 445 5.54 -14.55 -14.88
C GLN A 445 4.14 -14.19 -14.36
N SER A 446 3.07 -14.62 -15.04
CA SER A 446 1.69 -14.44 -14.56
C SER A 446 1.46 -15.13 -13.23
N TRP A 447 1.88 -16.38 -13.11
CA TRP A 447 1.74 -17.19 -11.89
C TRP A 447 2.67 -16.70 -10.78
N GLN A 448 3.91 -16.30 -11.11
CA GLN A 448 4.79 -15.65 -10.14
C GLN A 448 4.15 -14.38 -9.54
N ARG A 449 3.59 -13.50 -10.39
CA ARG A 449 2.90 -12.29 -9.92
C ARG A 449 1.67 -12.61 -9.06
N GLN A 450 0.98 -13.72 -9.35
CA GLN A 450 -0.13 -14.18 -8.52
C GLN A 450 0.34 -14.69 -7.15
N ILE A 451 1.34 -15.57 -7.08
CA ILE A 451 1.94 -16.03 -5.81
C ILE A 451 2.39 -14.84 -4.96
N LEU A 452 3.14 -13.90 -5.56
CA LEU A 452 3.61 -12.68 -4.88
C LEU A 452 2.46 -11.75 -4.43
N LYS A 453 1.27 -11.84 -5.04
CA LYS A 453 0.07 -11.11 -4.63
C LYS A 453 -0.60 -11.80 -3.44
N GLU A 454 -0.85 -13.11 -3.53
CA GLU A 454 -1.45 -13.90 -2.45
C GLU A 454 -0.61 -13.85 -1.17
N LEU A 455 0.72 -13.95 -1.29
CA LEU A 455 1.65 -13.79 -0.17
C LEU A 455 1.60 -12.39 0.48
N ARG A 456 1.15 -11.35 -0.22
CA ARG A 456 1.03 -9.97 0.30
C ARG A 456 -0.36 -9.65 0.84
N GLU A 457 -1.41 -10.31 0.35
CA GLU A 457 -2.80 -10.01 0.73
C GLU A 457 -3.27 -10.71 2.01
N LYS A 458 -2.65 -11.85 2.39
CA LYS A 458 -2.95 -12.56 3.65
C LYS A 458 -1.85 -12.29 4.69
N GLU A 459 -2.24 -11.96 5.91
CA GLU A 459 -1.33 -11.96 7.06
C GLU A 459 -1.03 -13.41 7.47
N HIS A 460 0.26 -13.76 7.55
CA HIS A 460 0.70 -15.13 7.82
C HIS A 460 0.85 -15.36 9.32
N ARG A 461 0.14 -16.36 9.86
CA ARG A 461 0.25 -16.79 11.26
C ARG A 461 1.48 -17.67 11.50
N GLY A 462 2.16 -17.44 12.61
CA GLY A 462 3.30 -18.21 13.09
C GLY A 462 2.93 -19.55 13.73
N VAL A 463 3.94 -20.38 14.00
CA VAL A 463 3.80 -21.78 14.45
C VAL A 463 4.01 -21.97 15.96
N LEU A 464 4.36 -20.93 16.71
CA LEU A 464 4.58 -21.05 18.16
C LEU A 464 3.33 -20.69 18.97
N THR A 465 2.68 -19.59 18.59
CA THR A 465 1.53 -19.00 19.30
C THR A 465 0.37 -18.64 18.36
N GLY A 466 0.54 -18.83 17.06
CA GLY A 466 -0.36 -18.31 16.03
C GLY A 466 -0.17 -16.81 15.75
N ALA A 467 0.78 -16.15 16.43
CA ALA A 467 1.07 -14.74 16.26
C ALA A 467 1.61 -14.44 14.86
N PRO A 468 1.23 -13.31 14.25
CA PRO A 468 1.60 -13.02 12.86
C PRO A 468 3.11 -12.78 12.68
N ILE A 469 3.64 -13.21 11.54
CA ILE A 469 5.09 -13.20 11.30
C ILE A 469 5.62 -11.83 10.86
N THR A 470 6.89 -11.54 11.19
CA THR A 470 7.60 -10.30 10.81
C THR A 470 9.11 -10.54 10.63
N ASP A 471 9.80 -9.50 10.15
CA ASP A 471 11.26 -9.41 10.03
C ASP A 471 11.88 -10.60 9.29
N MET A 472 11.25 -10.97 8.17
CA MET A 472 11.76 -12.02 7.30
C MET A 472 11.50 -11.71 5.81
N ARG A 473 12.31 -12.32 4.96
CA ARG A 473 12.14 -12.30 3.52
C ARG A 473 11.55 -13.63 3.06
N LEU A 474 10.47 -13.56 2.29
CA LEU A 474 9.89 -14.67 1.56
C LEU A 474 10.34 -14.56 0.09
N THR A 475 11.26 -15.43 -0.31
CA THR A 475 11.80 -15.49 -1.68
C THR A 475 11.20 -16.70 -2.41
N LEU A 476 10.37 -16.46 -3.42
CA LEU A 476 9.90 -17.53 -4.32
C LEU A 476 11.10 -18.08 -5.12
N LEU A 477 11.49 -19.32 -4.85
CA LEU A 477 12.60 -20.01 -5.52
C LEU A 477 12.15 -20.72 -6.78
N ALA A 478 11.10 -21.54 -6.65
CA ALA A 478 10.57 -22.39 -7.71
C ALA A 478 9.06 -22.59 -7.52
N GLY A 479 8.41 -23.06 -8.58
CA GLY A 479 7.05 -23.54 -8.51
C GLY A 479 6.64 -24.20 -9.82
N ARG A 480 5.59 -25.02 -9.79
CA ARG A 480 5.16 -25.83 -10.93
C ARG A 480 3.66 -25.72 -11.15
N ALA A 481 3.27 -25.56 -12.41
CA ALA A 481 1.88 -25.55 -12.87
C ALA A 481 1.64 -26.72 -13.82
N HIS A 482 0.46 -27.33 -13.74
CA HIS A 482 -0.06 -28.29 -14.71
C HIS A 482 -0.99 -27.58 -15.71
N LEU A 483 -0.68 -27.71 -17.00
CA LEU A 483 -1.31 -26.96 -18.12
C LEU A 483 -2.85 -27.03 -18.19
N ARG A 484 -3.47 -28.06 -17.59
CA ARG A 484 -4.93 -28.26 -17.60
C ARG A 484 -5.60 -28.28 -16.22
N HIS A 485 -4.81 -28.35 -15.15
CA HIS A 485 -5.32 -28.62 -13.79
C HIS A 485 -4.90 -27.54 -12.78
N THR A 486 -4.04 -26.59 -13.12
CA THR A 486 -3.74 -25.48 -12.22
C THR A 486 -4.76 -24.36 -12.39
N GLU A 487 -5.52 -24.10 -11.34
CA GLU A 487 -6.35 -22.90 -11.22
C GLU A 487 -5.67 -21.84 -10.33
N GLY A 488 -6.18 -20.61 -10.38
CA GLY A 488 -5.63 -19.51 -9.58
C GLY A 488 -5.75 -19.72 -8.06
N GLY A 489 -6.72 -20.51 -7.61
CA GLY A 489 -6.86 -20.87 -6.19
C GLY A 489 -5.77 -21.84 -5.69
N ASP A 490 -5.24 -22.70 -6.57
CA ASP A 490 -4.31 -23.75 -6.19
C ASP A 490 -2.97 -23.16 -5.74
N PHE A 491 -2.50 -22.13 -6.45
CA PHE A 491 -1.30 -21.40 -6.06
C PHE A 491 -1.45 -20.64 -4.74
N ARG A 492 -2.66 -20.23 -4.36
CA ARG A 492 -2.91 -19.62 -3.05
C ARG A 492 -2.71 -20.66 -1.94
N GLU A 493 -3.36 -21.82 -2.08
CA GLU A 493 -3.22 -22.94 -1.13
C GLU A 493 -1.78 -23.42 -1.00
N ALA A 494 -1.11 -23.69 -2.13
CA ALA A 494 0.29 -24.12 -2.14
C ALA A 494 1.23 -23.08 -1.51
N SER A 495 1.03 -21.77 -1.79
CA SER A 495 1.88 -20.72 -1.21
C SER A 495 1.74 -20.61 0.31
N MET A 496 0.51 -20.74 0.85
CA MET A 496 0.30 -20.70 2.31
C MET A 496 0.93 -21.92 3.01
N ARG A 497 0.79 -23.11 2.41
CA ARG A 497 1.40 -24.35 2.91
C ARG A 497 2.93 -24.28 2.87
N ALA A 498 3.51 -23.70 1.83
CA ALA A 498 4.95 -23.49 1.72
C ALA A 498 5.49 -22.63 2.87
N VAL A 499 4.85 -21.48 3.15
CA VAL A 499 5.26 -20.62 4.28
C VAL A 499 5.10 -21.36 5.61
N ARG A 500 3.99 -22.06 5.83
CA ARG A 500 3.73 -22.84 7.06
C ARG A 500 4.73 -23.96 7.30
N GLN A 501 5.02 -24.76 6.28
CA GLN A 501 5.96 -25.88 6.35
C GLN A 501 7.41 -25.37 6.56
N GLY A 502 7.75 -24.25 5.90
CA GLY A 502 9.02 -23.54 6.14
C GLY A 502 9.16 -23.03 7.58
N LEU A 503 8.10 -22.45 8.16
CA LEU A 503 8.09 -22.02 9.57
C LEU A 503 8.22 -23.20 10.55
N ARG A 504 7.58 -24.33 10.26
CA ARG A 504 7.70 -25.57 11.08
C ARG A 504 9.11 -26.16 11.08
N ARG A 505 9.84 -26.01 9.99
CA ARG A 505 11.21 -26.52 9.80
C ARG A 505 12.29 -25.52 10.23
N ALA A 506 12.00 -24.23 10.16
CA ALA A 506 12.83 -23.18 10.72
C ALA A 506 12.85 -23.26 12.25
N GLN A 507 13.93 -22.79 12.86
CA GLN A 507 13.91 -22.40 14.26
C GLN A 507 13.13 -21.07 14.37
N SER A 508 11.81 -21.17 14.56
CA SER A 508 10.97 -20.00 14.84
C SER A 508 11.31 -19.38 16.20
N LEU A 509 11.20 -18.06 16.28
CA LEU A 509 11.41 -17.28 17.50
C LEU A 509 10.19 -16.40 17.76
N LEU A 510 9.75 -16.35 19.02
CA LEU A 510 8.74 -15.41 19.48
C LEU A 510 9.39 -14.05 19.75
N LEU A 511 8.78 -13.00 19.21
CA LEU A 511 9.15 -11.61 19.42
C LEU A 511 8.08 -10.91 20.25
N GLU A 512 8.52 -10.06 21.18
CA GLU A 512 7.65 -9.22 21.99
C GLU A 512 7.88 -7.73 21.69
N PRO A 513 6.85 -6.89 21.88
CA PRO A 513 7.00 -5.45 21.72
C PRO A 513 7.79 -4.86 22.90
N CYS A 514 8.76 -3.99 22.60
CA CYS A 514 9.59 -3.30 23.58
C CYS A 514 9.35 -1.78 23.56
N TYR A 515 9.31 -1.18 24.75
CA TYR A 515 9.42 0.26 24.91
C TYR A 515 10.88 0.68 25.01
N ARG A 516 11.28 1.73 24.28
CA ARG A 516 12.41 2.56 24.68
C ARG A 516 11.92 3.47 25.80
N PHE A 517 12.61 3.46 26.93
CA PHE A 517 12.24 4.28 28.08
C PHE A 517 13.27 5.38 28.33
N THR A 518 12.80 6.46 28.92
CA THR A 518 13.64 7.49 29.54
C THR A 518 13.08 7.75 30.92
N LEU A 519 13.92 7.57 31.93
CA LEU A 519 13.54 7.57 33.33
C LEU A 519 14.35 8.64 34.07
N GLU A 520 13.71 9.76 34.40
CA GLU A 520 14.29 10.83 35.21
C GLU A 520 13.93 10.60 36.69
N LEU A 521 14.90 10.63 37.60
CA LEU A 521 14.65 10.45 39.03
C LEU A 521 15.73 11.10 39.90
N PRO A 522 15.48 11.34 41.21
CA PRO A 522 16.53 11.76 42.13
C PRO A 522 17.66 10.71 42.19
N ALA A 523 18.92 11.17 42.21
CA ALA A 523 20.09 10.29 42.17
C ALA A 523 20.11 9.23 43.30
N GLU A 524 19.54 9.55 44.47
CA GLU A 524 19.37 8.64 45.61
C GLU A 524 18.57 7.35 45.28
N GLN A 525 17.63 7.42 44.32
CA GLN A 525 16.76 6.30 43.97
C GLN A 525 17.27 5.50 42.75
N LEU A 526 18.40 5.91 42.15
CA LEU A 526 18.96 5.33 40.91
C LEU A 526 19.23 3.83 41.03
N GLY A 527 19.91 3.39 42.09
CA GLY A 527 20.26 1.97 42.26
C GLY A 527 19.03 1.05 42.38
N ARG A 528 17.94 1.56 42.98
CA ARG A 528 16.67 0.85 43.02
C ARG A 528 16.01 0.81 41.64
N ALA A 529 15.94 1.94 40.94
CA ALA A 529 15.38 2.00 39.59
C ALA A 529 16.10 1.07 38.61
N MET A 530 17.42 0.99 38.66
CA MET A 530 18.21 0.04 37.86
C MET A 530 17.82 -1.42 38.19
N THR A 531 17.69 -1.75 39.47
CA THR A 531 17.27 -3.09 39.92
C THR A 531 15.83 -3.41 39.46
N ASP A 532 14.92 -2.44 39.57
CA ASP A 532 13.51 -2.57 39.17
C ASP A 532 13.35 -2.74 37.65
N ILE A 533 14.25 -2.18 36.83
CA ILE A 533 14.31 -2.41 35.37
C ILE A 533 14.94 -3.78 35.04
N THR A 534 16.05 -4.16 35.68
CA THR A 534 16.67 -5.49 35.45
C THR A 534 15.72 -6.63 35.80
N ASN A 535 14.99 -6.52 36.93
CA ASN A 535 13.96 -7.49 37.32
C ASN A 535 12.78 -7.56 36.34
N ARG A 536 12.62 -6.55 35.48
CA ARG A 536 11.59 -6.45 34.42
C ARG A 536 12.13 -6.86 33.04
N ALA A 537 13.26 -7.56 33.00
CA ALA A 537 13.97 -7.93 31.77
C ALA A 537 14.33 -6.75 30.86
N GLY A 538 14.49 -5.55 31.43
CA GLY A 538 14.92 -4.36 30.71
C GLY A 538 16.43 -4.17 30.69
N CYS A 539 16.93 -3.64 29.57
CA CYS A 539 18.30 -3.21 29.36
C CYS A 539 18.40 -1.68 29.53
N PHE A 540 19.54 -1.18 29.99
CA PHE A 540 19.78 0.26 30.10
C PHE A 540 21.22 0.66 29.77
N GLU A 541 21.35 1.90 29.33
CA GLU A 541 22.61 2.59 29.09
C GLU A 541 23.17 3.15 30.42
N PRO A 542 24.45 3.55 30.48
CA PRO A 542 25.01 4.19 31.66
C PRO A 542 24.19 5.42 32.06
N PRO A 543 23.79 5.58 33.34
CA PRO A 543 22.96 6.70 33.75
C PRO A 543 23.71 8.03 33.63
N GLU A 544 23.06 9.00 32.99
CA GLU A 544 23.56 10.38 32.86
C GLU A 544 22.92 11.27 33.93
N GLY A 545 23.56 12.37 34.32
CA GLY A 545 22.93 13.30 35.26
C GLY A 545 23.87 14.20 36.05
N THR A 546 23.29 14.83 37.07
CA THR A 546 23.98 15.66 38.07
C THR A 546 24.01 14.93 39.42
N ALA A 547 24.62 15.54 40.44
CA ALA A 547 24.60 15.00 41.80
C ALA A 547 23.19 14.91 42.43
N GLU A 548 22.19 15.59 41.87
CA GLU A 548 20.82 15.65 42.41
C GLU A 548 19.83 14.81 41.58
N TRP A 549 20.01 14.78 40.25
CA TRP A 549 19.11 14.12 39.30
C TRP A 549 19.87 13.17 38.38
N ALA A 550 19.33 11.96 38.22
CA ALA A 550 19.80 10.97 37.27
C ALA A 550 18.73 10.72 36.18
N VAL A 551 19.21 10.43 34.98
CA VAL A 551 18.44 10.04 33.80
C VAL A 551 18.96 8.69 33.33
N LEU A 552 18.06 7.71 33.24
CA LEU A 552 18.36 6.37 32.78
C LEU A 552 17.61 6.13 31.46
N HIS A 553 18.36 5.85 30.40
CA HIS A 553 17.83 5.46 29.08
C HIS A 553 17.94 3.96 28.90
N GLY A 554 17.02 3.34 28.17
CA GLY A 554 17.05 1.89 27.95
C GLY A 554 15.88 1.34 27.14
N THR A 555 15.79 0.02 27.06
CA THR A 555 14.66 -0.72 26.49
C THR A 555 14.09 -1.70 27.50
N ALA A 556 12.78 -1.92 27.49
CA ALA A 556 12.12 -2.90 28.35
C ALA A 556 10.86 -3.48 27.68
N PRO A 557 10.54 -4.77 27.89
CA PRO A 557 9.30 -5.38 27.41
C PRO A 557 8.05 -4.60 27.84
N VAL A 558 7.07 -4.50 26.94
CA VAL A 558 5.75 -3.93 27.27
C VAL A 558 5.08 -4.74 28.39
N ALA A 559 5.31 -6.06 28.41
CA ALA A 559 4.78 -7.00 29.39
C ALA A 559 5.02 -6.58 30.85
N THR A 560 6.23 -6.13 31.14
CA THR A 560 6.75 -5.94 32.50
C THR A 560 6.61 -4.49 32.99
N MET A 561 6.35 -3.55 32.07
CA MET A 561 6.33 -2.11 32.34
C MET A 561 4.95 -1.52 32.66
N ARG A 562 3.85 -2.28 32.48
CA ARG A 562 2.45 -1.83 32.58
C ARG A 562 2.13 -1.03 33.85
N ASP A 563 2.55 -1.52 35.02
CA ASP A 563 2.28 -0.88 36.32
C ASP A 563 3.46 -0.07 36.88
N TYR A 564 4.62 -0.09 36.22
CA TYR A 564 5.86 0.48 36.76
C TYR A 564 5.77 2.00 36.99
N ALA A 565 4.96 2.72 36.19
CA ALA A 565 4.72 4.15 36.40
C ALA A 565 4.05 4.47 37.76
N LYS A 566 3.22 3.56 38.29
CA LYS A 566 2.56 3.71 39.60
C LYS A 566 3.57 3.45 40.72
N GLU A 567 4.33 2.36 40.62
CA GLU A 567 5.38 1.99 41.57
C GLU A 567 6.48 3.04 41.67
N LEU A 568 6.95 3.56 40.53
CA LEU A 568 7.97 4.60 40.47
C LEU A 568 7.53 5.87 41.21
N ARG A 569 6.28 6.31 41.03
CA ARG A 569 5.75 7.49 41.74
C ARG A 569 5.75 7.29 43.25
N ILE A 570 5.39 6.09 43.72
CA ILE A 570 5.44 5.74 45.15
C ILE A 570 6.89 5.74 45.66
N CYS A 571 7.79 5.07 44.95
CA CYS A 571 9.21 4.95 45.28
C CYS A 571 9.91 6.32 45.37
N THR A 572 9.70 7.18 44.37
CA THR A 572 10.36 8.47 44.22
C THR A 572 9.62 9.63 44.92
N ARG A 573 8.57 9.34 45.71
CA ARG A 573 7.71 10.36 46.34
C ARG A 573 7.16 11.38 45.34
N GLY A 574 6.78 10.92 44.15
CA GLY A 574 6.26 11.73 43.04
C GLY A 574 7.31 12.49 42.22
N ARG A 575 8.61 12.40 42.55
CA ARG A 575 9.67 13.13 41.84
C ARG A 575 10.15 12.45 40.56
N GLY A 576 9.97 11.14 40.44
CA GLY A 576 10.39 10.35 39.28
C GLY A 576 9.41 10.45 38.10
N ARG A 577 9.96 10.52 36.89
CA ARG A 577 9.22 10.64 35.63
C ARG A 577 9.66 9.53 34.68
N LEU A 578 8.74 8.65 34.32
CA LEU A 578 8.94 7.62 33.29
C LEU A 578 8.34 8.10 31.97
N ARG A 579 9.10 7.95 30.88
CA ARG A 579 8.65 8.08 29.50
C ARG A 579 8.78 6.73 28.83
N LEU A 580 7.81 6.37 27.99
CA LEU A 580 7.79 5.14 27.21
C LEU A 580 7.48 5.50 25.76
N GLU A 581 8.33 5.08 24.83
CA GLU A 581 8.15 5.20 23.40
C GLU A 581 8.22 3.80 22.79
N PHE A 582 7.32 3.43 21.89
CA PHE A 582 7.39 2.12 21.24
C PHE A 582 8.66 2.04 20.36
N SER A 583 9.53 1.06 20.64
CA SER A 583 10.83 0.91 19.97
C SER A 583 10.83 -0.16 18.87
N GLY A 584 9.76 -0.95 18.75
CA GLY A 584 9.69 -2.09 17.86
C GLY A 584 9.58 -3.42 18.59
N TYR A 585 9.93 -4.50 17.88
CA TYR A 585 9.90 -5.87 18.37
C TYR A 585 11.31 -6.41 18.63
N GLU A 586 11.50 -7.05 19.78
CA GLU A 586 12.74 -7.72 20.20
C GLU A 586 12.46 -9.18 20.58
N SER A 587 13.51 -9.95 20.91
CA SER A 587 13.34 -11.36 21.31
C SER A 587 12.57 -11.46 22.62
N CYS A 588 11.53 -12.30 22.67
CA CYS A 588 10.73 -12.46 23.88
C CYS A 588 11.56 -13.05 25.05
N HIS A 589 11.51 -12.38 26.20
CA HIS A 589 12.27 -12.72 27.40
C HIS A 589 11.82 -14.03 28.07
N ASN A 590 10.52 -14.37 28.00
CA ASN A 590 9.91 -15.55 28.62
C ASN A 590 9.14 -16.41 27.60
N SER A 591 9.72 -16.60 26.41
CA SER A 591 9.06 -17.28 25.27
C SER A 591 8.43 -18.63 25.61
N GLU A 592 9.08 -19.49 26.40
CA GLU A 592 8.55 -20.80 26.80
C GLU A 592 7.23 -20.70 27.60
N GLU A 593 7.13 -19.74 28.52
CA GLU A 593 5.92 -19.51 29.32
C GLU A 593 4.76 -19.01 28.44
N VAL A 594 5.05 -18.09 27.52
CA VAL A 594 4.05 -17.52 26.60
C VAL A 594 3.53 -18.57 25.63
N ILE A 595 4.41 -19.43 25.10
CA ILE A 595 4.03 -20.53 24.20
C ILE A 595 3.17 -21.56 24.95
N ALA A 596 3.57 -21.96 26.16
CA ALA A 596 2.80 -22.88 26.98
C ALA A 596 1.42 -22.31 27.38
N ALA A 597 1.33 -21.00 27.62
CA ALA A 597 0.07 -20.31 27.94
C ALA A 597 -0.83 -20.10 26.70
N ALA A 598 -0.26 -20.00 25.50
CA ALA A 598 -1.02 -19.85 24.25
C ALA A 598 -1.80 -21.12 23.86
N GLN A 599 -1.28 -22.30 24.21
CA GLN A 599 -1.87 -23.62 23.90
C GLN A 599 -2.22 -23.81 22.41
N TYR A 600 -1.45 -23.16 21.52
CA TYR A 600 -1.68 -23.18 20.10
C TYR A 600 -1.11 -24.45 19.45
N ASP A 601 -1.93 -25.18 18.70
CA ASP A 601 -1.51 -26.34 17.90
C ASP A 601 -1.57 -25.98 16.40
N PRO A 602 -0.41 -25.84 15.71
CA PRO A 602 -0.36 -25.53 14.28
C PRO A 602 -0.80 -26.66 13.36
N ASP A 603 -0.88 -27.91 13.83
CA ASP A 603 -1.35 -29.05 13.02
C ASP A 603 -2.87 -29.20 13.09
N ALA A 604 -3.49 -28.67 14.14
CA ALA A 604 -4.95 -28.54 14.27
C ALA A 604 -5.54 -27.32 13.53
N ASP A 605 -4.72 -26.36 13.09
CA ASP A 605 -5.16 -25.16 12.37
C ASP A 605 -5.61 -25.49 10.93
N THR A 606 -6.90 -25.73 10.75
CA THR A 606 -7.51 -26.06 9.46
C THR A 606 -7.57 -24.90 8.47
N GLU A 607 -7.43 -23.64 8.92
CA GLU A 607 -7.40 -22.45 8.06
C GLU A 607 -5.98 -22.11 7.56
N ASN A 608 -4.95 -22.63 8.24
CA ASN A 608 -3.53 -22.41 7.93
C ASN A 608 -2.72 -23.71 8.10
N PRO A 609 -3.08 -24.81 7.43
CA PRO A 609 -2.52 -26.13 7.67
C PRO A 609 -1.03 -26.24 7.34
N CYS A 610 -0.28 -26.95 8.18
CA CYS A 610 1.13 -27.25 7.97
C CYS A 610 1.39 -28.39 6.96
N SER A 611 0.38 -29.18 6.64
CA SER A 611 0.46 -30.32 5.70
C SER A 611 0.27 -29.91 4.24
N SER A 612 0.83 -30.71 3.33
CA SER A 612 0.60 -30.60 1.89
C SER A 612 -0.43 -31.62 1.40
N VAL A 613 -1.12 -31.34 0.29
CA VAL A 613 -2.14 -32.23 -0.31
C VAL A 613 -1.56 -32.89 -1.55
N PHE A 614 -1.42 -34.21 -1.54
CA PHE A 614 -0.93 -35.01 -2.68
C PHE A 614 -2.04 -35.93 -3.22
N CYS A 615 -1.95 -36.36 -4.48
CA CYS A 615 -2.91 -37.29 -5.08
C CYS A 615 -2.35 -38.72 -5.15
N ALA A 616 -3.11 -39.69 -4.61
CA ALA A 616 -2.86 -41.12 -4.83
C ALA A 616 -4.16 -41.80 -5.27
N HIS A 617 -4.10 -42.60 -6.34
CA HIS A 617 -5.25 -43.36 -6.88
C HIS A 617 -6.51 -42.51 -7.17
N GLY A 618 -6.36 -41.21 -7.42
CA GLY A 618 -7.48 -40.28 -7.67
C GLY A 618 -8.15 -39.72 -6.41
N ALA A 619 -7.60 -39.95 -5.22
CA ALA A 619 -8.00 -39.31 -3.98
C ALA A 619 -6.86 -38.41 -3.45
N GLY A 620 -7.22 -37.22 -2.97
CA GLY A 620 -6.28 -36.36 -2.25
C GLY A 620 -6.03 -36.88 -0.84
N PHE A 621 -4.77 -36.96 -0.42
CA PHE A 621 -4.36 -37.30 0.94
C PHE A 621 -3.43 -36.20 1.49
N LEU A 622 -3.36 -36.09 2.82
CA LEU A 622 -2.53 -35.12 3.51
C LEU A 622 -1.18 -35.75 3.85
N VAL A 623 -0.09 -35.06 3.49
CA VAL A 623 1.28 -35.40 3.87
C VAL A 623 1.74 -34.43 4.98
N PRO A 624 2.17 -34.93 6.15
CA PRO A 624 2.76 -34.14 7.23
C PRO A 624 3.94 -33.25 6.78
N TYR A 625 4.22 -32.19 7.54
CA TYR A 625 5.14 -31.10 7.13
C TYR A 625 6.61 -31.56 6.98
N ASP A 626 6.98 -32.59 7.73
CA ASP A 626 8.29 -33.25 7.74
C ASP A 626 8.47 -34.13 6.49
N GLU A 627 7.47 -34.94 6.17
CA GLU A 627 7.48 -35.88 5.03
C GLU A 627 7.38 -35.22 3.64
N VAL A 628 6.94 -33.95 3.52
CA VAL A 628 6.67 -33.28 2.22
C VAL A 628 7.85 -33.37 1.23
N GLU A 629 9.10 -33.30 1.69
CA GLU A 629 10.29 -33.38 0.83
C GLU A 629 10.41 -34.71 0.09
N GLU A 630 10.05 -35.83 0.71
CA GLU A 630 10.16 -37.17 0.12
C GLU A 630 9.16 -37.37 -1.04
N TYR A 631 8.08 -36.58 -1.05
CA TYR A 631 7.03 -36.58 -2.07
C TYR A 631 7.17 -35.43 -3.08
N ALA A 632 7.94 -34.38 -2.78
CA ALA A 632 8.10 -33.19 -3.62
C ALA A 632 9.00 -33.47 -4.84
N GLN A 633 8.47 -33.28 -6.05
CA GLN A 633 9.15 -33.69 -7.29
C GLN A 633 10.24 -32.71 -7.75
N VAL A 634 10.31 -31.49 -7.18
CA VAL A 634 11.15 -30.40 -7.71
C VAL A 634 12.48 -30.24 -6.98
N PHE A 635 12.69 -30.91 -5.84
CA PHE A 635 13.82 -30.59 -4.92
C PHE A 635 15.22 -30.86 -5.49
N SER A 636 15.36 -31.70 -6.53
CA SER A 636 16.64 -31.95 -7.23
C SER A 636 17.35 -30.67 -7.68
N ALA A 637 16.60 -29.69 -8.20
CA ALA A 637 17.19 -28.56 -8.92
C ALA A 637 17.91 -27.53 -8.01
N TYR A 638 17.58 -27.45 -6.72
CA TYR A 638 18.18 -26.46 -5.81
C TYR A 638 19.48 -26.97 -5.16
N GLU A 639 19.52 -28.26 -4.78
CA GLU A 639 20.77 -28.91 -4.35
C GLU A 639 21.76 -29.01 -5.52
N GLU A 640 21.28 -29.31 -6.73
CA GLU A 640 22.09 -29.21 -7.95
C GLU A 640 22.60 -27.79 -8.17
N GLN A 641 21.79 -26.73 -7.97
CA GLN A 641 22.28 -25.35 -8.07
C GLN A 641 23.40 -25.03 -7.08
N GLN A 642 23.32 -25.48 -5.81
CA GLN A 642 24.41 -25.29 -4.86
C GLN A 642 25.66 -26.13 -5.23
N ALA A 643 25.47 -27.38 -5.67
CA ALA A 643 26.56 -28.27 -6.08
C ALA A 643 27.26 -27.83 -7.39
N LEU A 644 26.53 -27.29 -8.37
CA LEU A 644 27.08 -26.72 -9.60
C LEU A 644 27.74 -25.35 -9.35
N ALA A 645 27.18 -24.51 -8.48
CA ALA A 645 27.82 -23.26 -8.07
C ALA A 645 29.17 -23.51 -7.39
N ALA A 646 29.28 -24.55 -6.56
CA ALA A 646 30.53 -25.01 -5.95
C ALA A 646 31.54 -25.62 -6.96
N ARG A 647 31.09 -25.99 -8.17
CA ARG A 647 31.92 -26.61 -9.23
C ARG A 647 32.21 -25.68 -10.42
N GLY A 648 31.60 -24.49 -10.48
CA GLY A 648 31.89 -23.47 -11.49
C GLY A 648 31.35 -23.78 -12.90
N VAL A 649 30.28 -24.56 -13.04
CA VAL A 649 29.69 -24.97 -14.33
C VAL A 649 28.32 -24.32 -14.54
N SER A 650 28.00 -23.98 -15.80
CA SER A 650 26.79 -23.24 -16.18
C SER A 650 25.62 -24.18 -16.53
N LEU A 651 24.58 -24.18 -15.70
CA LEU A 651 23.33 -24.95 -15.86
C LEU A 651 22.69 -24.82 -17.27
N ARG A 652 22.95 -23.71 -17.98
CA ARG A 652 22.45 -23.45 -19.34
C ARG A 652 23.00 -24.41 -20.40
N GLU A 653 24.10 -25.10 -20.14
CA GLU A 653 24.74 -25.99 -21.12
C GLU A 653 24.24 -27.44 -21.01
N GLU A 654 23.87 -27.89 -19.80
CA GLU A 654 23.33 -29.23 -19.56
C GLU A 654 21.84 -29.31 -19.93
N LEU A 655 21.03 -28.32 -19.52
CA LEU A 655 19.61 -28.22 -19.95
C LEU A 655 19.44 -28.13 -21.48
N ARG A 656 20.48 -27.69 -22.21
CA ARG A 656 20.51 -27.69 -23.70
C ARG A 656 20.88 -29.04 -24.32
N ARG A 657 21.49 -29.95 -23.55
CA ARG A 657 21.77 -31.32 -23.98
C ARG A 657 20.56 -32.23 -23.79
N GLU A 658 19.87 -32.11 -22.65
CA GLU A 658 18.69 -32.93 -22.34
C GLU A 658 17.51 -32.62 -23.28
N LYS A 659 17.21 -31.35 -23.53
CA LYS A 659 16.16 -30.96 -24.51
C LYS A 659 16.38 -31.57 -25.90
N ARG A 660 17.64 -31.68 -26.35
CA ARG A 660 17.95 -32.32 -27.64
C ARG A 660 17.69 -33.82 -27.67
N GLN A 661 17.61 -34.48 -26.52
CA GLN A 661 17.22 -35.90 -26.43
C GLN A 661 15.70 -36.05 -26.32
N GLU A 662 15.01 -35.18 -25.56
CA GLU A 662 13.54 -35.18 -25.46
C GLU A 662 12.83 -34.81 -26.76
N ASP A 663 13.34 -33.81 -27.51
CA ASP A 663 12.77 -33.36 -28.78
C ASP A 663 12.72 -34.46 -29.87
N THR A 664 13.44 -35.58 -29.66
CA THR A 664 13.43 -36.74 -30.59
C THR A 664 12.34 -37.77 -30.27
N ALA A 665 11.69 -37.68 -29.10
CA ALA A 665 10.75 -38.71 -28.60
C ALA A 665 9.27 -38.31 -28.67
N TYR A 666 8.94 -37.04 -28.93
CA TYR A 666 7.58 -36.49 -28.84
C TYR A 666 6.89 -36.22 -30.19
N THR A 667 7.21 -37.00 -31.22
CA THR A 667 6.65 -36.85 -32.58
C THR A 667 5.32 -37.61 -32.81
N GLU A 668 4.60 -37.99 -31.75
CA GLU A 668 3.26 -38.59 -31.86
C GLU A 668 2.24 -37.94 -30.90
N SER A 669 1.00 -37.77 -31.39
CA SER A 669 -0.18 -37.16 -30.73
C SER A 669 -0.15 -35.63 -30.49
N GLY A 670 -0.47 -34.86 -31.53
CA GLY A 670 -0.72 -33.43 -31.42
C GLY A 670 -2.17 -33.07 -31.07
N TYR A 671 -2.37 -31.96 -30.36
CA TYR A 671 -3.48 -31.01 -30.52
C TYR A 671 -3.18 -29.72 -29.72
N TYR A 672 -2.90 -28.61 -30.40
CA TYR A 672 -2.69 -27.28 -29.80
C TYR A 672 -3.88 -26.36 -30.07
N ILE A 673 -4.16 -25.47 -29.11
CA ILE A 673 -5.34 -24.58 -29.09
C ILE A 673 -4.95 -23.18 -29.60
N GLY A 674 -5.57 -22.72 -30.69
CA GLY A 674 -5.30 -21.41 -31.29
C GLY A 674 -6.50 -20.45 -31.45
N ASP A 675 -7.74 -20.91 -31.25
CA ASP A 675 -8.86 -20.36 -32.02
C ASP A 675 -9.95 -19.58 -31.27
N ARG A 676 -9.78 -19.33 -29.96
CA ARG A 676 -10.85 -18.73 -29.13
C ARG A 676 -11.40 -17.38 -29.59
N GLU A 677 -10.72 -16.64 -30.45
CA GLU A 677 -11.21 -15.35 -30.99
C GLU A 677 -12.05 -15.57 -32.28
N LEU A 678 -11.57 -16.42 -33.19
CA LEU A 678 -12.31 -16.85 -34.37
C LEU A 678 -13.52 -17.76 -34.02
N GLU A 679 -13.43 -18.58 -32.98
CA GLU A 679 -14.57 -19.35 -32.44
C GLU A 679 -15.68 -18.42 -31.92
N ARG A 680 -15.33 -17.31 -31.26
CA ARG A 680 -16.30 -16.32 -30.75
C ARG A 680 -17.03 -15.59 -31.87
N ILE A 681 -16.38 -15.36 -33.01
CA ILE A 681 -17.04 -14.87 -34.23
C ILE A 681 -17.96 -15.96 -34.80
N PHE A 682 -17.50 -17.22 -34.86
CA PHE A 682 -18.25 -18.35 -35.41
C PHE A 682 -19.57 -18.63 -34.65
N VAL A 683 -19.50 -18.76 -33.32
CA VAL A 683 -20.69 -19.02 -32.47
C VAL A 683 -21.71 -17.89 -32.54
N ARG A 684 -21.26 -16.64 -32.77
CA ARG A 684 -22.13 -15.46 -32.91
C ARG A 684 -22.93 -15.45 -34.22
N THR A 685 -22.41 -16.05 -35.29
CA THR A 685 -23.08 -16.07 -36.60
C THR A 685 -23.91 -17.33 -36.84
N TYR A 686 -23.46 -18.50 -36.36
CA TYR A 686 -24.05 -19.81 -36.73
C TYR A 686 -24.50 -20.70 -35.56
N GLY A 687 -24.32 -20.28 -34.31
CA GLY A 687 -24.76 -21.03 -33.11
C GLY A 687 -23.77 -22.10 -32.63
N GLU A 688 -24.11 -22.72 -31.49
CA GLU A 688 -23.22 -23.61 -30.74
C GLU A 688 -23.09 -25.03 -31.31
N ILE A 689 -21.88 -25.60 -31.21
CA ILE A 689 -21.57 -26.97 -31.59
C ILE A 689 -22.03 -27.93 -30.46
N ARG A 690 -23.06 -28.73 -30.74
CA ARG A 690 -23.52 -29.77 -29.80
C ARG A 690 -22.59 -31.00 -29.84
N ASN A 691 -21.77 -31.15 -28.80
CA ASN A 691 -20.93 -32.33 -28.65
C ASN A 691 -21.70 -33.48 -27.96
N ARG A 692 -21.62 -34.70 -28.51
CA ARG A 692 -22.65 -35.75 -28.32
C ARG A 692 -22.47 -36.65 -27.09
N ALA A 693 -21.65 -36.23 -26.11
CA ALA A 693 -21.15 -37.09 -25.02
C ALA A 693 -21.88 -36.94 -23.66
N ALA A 694 -22.79 -35.96 -23.50
CA ALA A 694 -23.40 -35.61 -22.21
C ALA A 694 -24.91 -35.91 -22.16
N LEU A 695 -25.30 -37.20 -22.23
CA LEU A 695 -26.71 -37.61 -22.26
C LEU A 695 -27.02 -38.91 -21.47
N VAL A 696 -26.50 -39.03 -20.24
CA VAL A 696 -27.04 -39.97 -19.23
C VAL A 696 -26.99 -39.30 -17.85
N SER A 697 -28.10 -39.37 -17.11
CA SER A 697 -28.36 -38.78 -15.78
C SER A 697 -28.38 -37.23 -15.74
N ALA A 698 -29.24 -36.55 -14.96
CA ALA A 698 -30.27 -37.03 -14.02
C ALA A 698 -31.58 -36.23 -14.15
N SER A 699 -32.68 -36.81 -13.70
CA SER A 699 -34.03 -36.23 -13.69
C SER A 699 -34.34 -35.46 -12.39
N ASP A 700 -35.10 -34.37 -12.53
CA ASP A 700 -36.03 -33.76 -11.56
C ASP A 700 -35.57 -33.32 -10.16
N ALA A 701 -35.53 -32.00 -9.94
CA ALA A 701 -36.46 -31.31 -9.01
C ALA A 701 -36.41 -29.77 -9.20
N ARG A 702 -37.52 -29.06 -8.91
CA ARG A 702 -37.71 -27.61 -9.17
C ARG A 702 -37.45 -26.74 -7.93
N THR A 703 -37.12 -25.45 -8.12
CA THR A 703 -37.86 -24.34 -7.48
C THR A 703 -37.53 -22.95 -8.07
N VAL A 704 -38.40 -21.96 -7.78
CA VAL A 704 -38.54 -20.67 -8.48
C VAL A 704 -37.34 -19.71 -8.34
N TYR A 705 -36.49 -19.89 -7.31
CA TYR A 705 -35.28 -19.08 -7.08
C TYR A 705 -34.24 -19.12 -8.23
N ALA A 706 -34.34 -20.08 -9.16
CA ALA A 706 -33.44 -20.14 -10.31
C ALA A 706 -33.62 -18.98 -11.31
N ARG A 707 -34.85 -18.47 -11.49
CA ARG A 707 -35.15 -17.47 -12.56
C ARG A 707 -34.59 -16.09 -12.27
N GLU A 708 -34.74 -15.57 -11.06
CA GLU A 708 -34.15 -14.27 -10.69
C GLU A 708 -32.61 -14.33 -10.72
N ARG A 709 -32.01 -15.49 -10.45
CA ARG A 709 -30.57 -15.69 -10.54
C ARG A 709 -30.08 -15.67 -11.99
N GLU A 710 -30.79 -16.31 -12.93
CA GLU A 710 -30.48 -16.24 -14.37
C GLU A 710 -30.60 -14.81 -14.93
N GLU A 711 -31.62 -14.05 -14.52
CA GLU A 711 -31.86 -12.70 -15.04
C GLU A 711 -30.80 -11.70 -14.55
N ASN A 712 -30.37 -11.81 -13.29
CA ASN A 712 -29.24 -11.05 -12.76
C ASN A 712 -27.89 -11.49 -13.38
N LEU A 713 -27.69 -12.78 -13.67
CA LEU A 713 -26.51 -13.26 -14.40
C LEU A 713 -26.45 -12.71 -15.83
N ARG A 714 -27.59 -12.59 -16.53
CA ARG A 714 -27.63 -11.98 -17.87
C ARG A 714 -27.24 -10.50 -17.84
N ARG A 715 -27.79 -9.71 -16.91
CA ARG A 715 -27.41 -8.29 -16.74
C ARG A 715 -25.91 -8.14 -16.41
N ALA A 716 -25.39 -8.94 -15.48
CA ALA A 716 -23.98 -8.94 -15.14
C ALA A 716 -23.05 -9.38 -16.30
N GLN A 717 -23.54 -10.25 -17.21
CA GLN A 717 -22.82 -10.61 -18.43
C GLN A 717 -22.87 -9.51 -19.50
N GLU A 718 -23.97 -8.76 -19.61
CA GLU A 718 -24.08 -7.61 -20.51
C GLU A 718 -23.22 -6.42 -20.06
N GLU A 719 -23.19 -6.11 -18.77
CA GLU A 719 -22.29 -5.08 -18.22
C GLU A 719 -20.79 -5.45 -18.36
N ARG A 720 -20.45 -6.74 -18.24
CA ARG A 720 -19.09 -7.23 -18.52
C ARG A 720 -18.74 -7.13 -20.01
N ARG A 721 -19.72 -7.35 -20.90
CA ARG A 721 -19.61 -7.23 -22.36
C ARG A 721 -19.19 -5.84 -22.80
N GLU A 722 -19.76 -4.78 -22.21
CA GLU A 722 -19.41 -3.40 -22.56
C GLU A 722 -18.03 -2.99 -22.06
N ARG A 723 -17.61 -3.48 -20.88
CA ARG A 723 -16.32 -3.15 -20.27
C ARG A 723 -15.13 -3.81 -20.99
N SER A 724 -15.31 -4.96 -21.63
CA SER A 724 -14.21 -5.68 -22.31
C SER A 724 -13.72 -5.06 -23.63
N PHE A 725 -14.39 -4.05 -24.18
CA PHE A 725 -14.03 -3.41 -25.46
C PHE A 725 -13.36 -2.04 -25.32
N ARG A 726 -13.01 -1.62 -24.10
CA ARG A 726 -12.32 -0.35 -23.84
C ARG A 726 -11.05 -0.60 -23.05
N ASP A 727 -9.95 0.03 -23.48
CA ASP A 727 -8.75 0.13 -22.65
C ASP A 727 -8.92 1.22 -21.57
N ARG A 728 -7.94 1.41 -20.68
CA ARG A 728 -8.06 2.30 -19.50
C ARG A 728 -8.54 3.74 -19.78
N ASP A 729 -8.29 4.29 -20.97
CA ASP A 729 -8.74 5.62 -21.40
C ASP A 729 -10.02 5.60 -22.27
N GLY A 730 -10.78 4.51 -22.27
CA GLY A 730 -12.12 4.45 -22.88
C GLY A 730 -12.16 4.27 -24.40
N ARG A 731 -11.02 4.13 -25.08
CA ARG A 731 -10.92 4.00 -26.56
C ARG A 731 -10.81 2.53 -26.99
N ALA A 732 -11.38 2.21 -28.16
CA ALA A 732 -11.29 0.89 -28.79
C ALA A 732 -9.98 0.72 -29.58
N LYS A 733 -9.41 -0.49 -29.59
CA LYS A 733 -8.14 -0.79 -30.27
C LYS A 733 -8.24 -0.68 -31.80
N HIS A 734 -7.24 -0.05 -32.41
CA HIS A 734 -6.96 -0.18 -33.85
C HIS A 734 -6.18 -1.49 -34.06
N ARG A 735 -6.67 -2.35 -34.96
CA ARG A 735 -5.95 -3.50 -35.53
C ARG A 735 -6.25 -3.57 -37.02
N ASP A 736 -5.21 -3.67 -37.82
CA ASP A 736 -5.28 -3.90 -39.27
C ASP A 736 -5.25 -5.41 -39.55
N TYR A 737 -5.99 -5.83 -40.58
CA TYR A 737 -6.19 -7.22 -40.95
C TYR A 737 -5.80 -7.46 -42.42
N LEU A 738 -5.29 -8.64 -42.73
CA LEU A 738 -5.09 -9.14 -44.10
C LEU A 738 -5.69 -10.54 -44.24
N LEU A 739 -6.70 -10.67 -45.11
CA LEU A 739 -7.32 -11.93 -45.46
C LEU A 739 -6.80 -12.40 -46.82
N VAL A 740 -6.37 -13.66 -46.93
CA VAL A 740 -5.73 -14.21 -48.15
C VAL A 740 -6.41 -15.51 -48.56
N ASP A 741 -6.85 -15.63 -49.82
CA ASP A 741 -7.18 -16.93 -50.42
C ASP A 741 -5.89 -17.68 -50.78
N GLY A 742 -5.60 -18.74 -50.04
CA GLY A 742 -4.33 -19.46 -50.14
C GLY A 742 -4.15 -20.23 -51.46
N TYR A 743 -5.21 -20.76 -52.08
CA TYR A 743 -5.04 -21.42 -53.39
C TYR A 743 -4.88 -20.41 -54.51
N ASN A 744 -5.58 -19.29 -54.42
CA ASN A 744 -5.45 -18.21 -55.40
C ASN A 744 -3.99 -17.75 -55.52
N ILE A 745 -3.34 -17.52 -54.38
CA ILE A 745 -1.93 -17.14 -54.33
C ILE A 745 -1.01 -18.26 -54.84
N ILE A 746 -1.22 -19.52 -54.42
CA ILE A 746 -0.38 -20.67 -54.86
C ILE A 746 -0.39 -20.84 -56.38
N PHE A 747 -1.52 -20.65 -57.05
CA PHE A 747 -1.61 -20.79 -58.51
C PHE A 747 -1.26 -19.51 -59.28
N ALA A 748 -1.16 -18.35 -58.60
CA ALA A 748 -0.75 -17.09 -59.19
C ALA A 748 0.77 -16.88 -59.18
N TRP A 749 1.44 -17.14 -58.06
CA TRP A 749 2.88 -16.91 -57.89
C TRP A 749 3.70 -18.02 -58.55
N GLN A 750 4.70 -17.65 -59.36
CA GLN A 750 5.40 -18.63 -60.20
C GLN A 750 6.15 -19.70 -59.39
N GLU A 751 6.87 -19.30 -58.34
CA GLU A 751 7.61 -20.24 -57.46
C GLU A 751 6.67 -21.26 -56.80
N LEU A 752 5.51 -20.80 -56.29
CA LEU A 752 4.55 -21.67 -55.60
C LEU A 752 3.81 -22.60 -56.56
N ARG A 753 3.52 -22.14 -57.78
CA ARG A 753 2.83 -22.93 -58.80
C ARG A 753 3.69 -24.09 -59.30
N GLU A 754 4.95 -23.83 -59.61
CA GLU A 754 5.92 -24.88 -60.03
C GLU A 754 6.10 -25.94 -58.92
N LEU A 755 6.01 -25.52 -57.66
CA LEU A 755 6.06 -26.40 -56.49
C LEU A 755 4.75 -27.19 -56.31
N ALA A 756 3.60 -26.57 -56.57
CA ALA A 756 2.27 -27.18 -56.45
C ALA A 756 2.00 -28.27 -57.49
N GLU A 757 2.58 -28.15 -58.68
CA GLU A 757 2.54 -29.19 -59.72
C GLU A 757 3.26 -30.49 -59.31
N GLN A 758 4.20 -30.41 -58.35
CA GLN A 758 4.93 -31.56 -57.80
C GLN A 758 4.35 -32.03 -56.46
N ASN A 759 4.04 -31.11 -55.55
CA ASN A 759 3.45 -31.39 -54.26
C ASN A 759 2.65 -30.17 -53.73
N LEU A 760 1.33 -30.27 -53.80
CA LEU A 760 0.39 -29.24 -53.36
C LEU A 760 0.56 -28.87 -51.88
N ASP A 761 0.85 -29.83 -51.01
CA ASP A 761 1.01 -29.59 -49.56
C ASP A 761 2.34 -28.89 -49.26
N ALA A 762 3.39 -29.20 -50.01
CA ALA A 762 4.66 -28.46 -49.94
C ALA A 762 4.50 -27.01 -50.40
N ALA A 763 3.69 -26.75 -51.44
CA ALA A 763 3.36 -25.39 -51.88
C ALA A 763 2.53 -24.63 -50.83
N ARG A 764 1.58 -25.28 -50.14
CA ARG A 764 0.89 -24.65 -48.99
C ARG A 764 1.86 -24.29 -47.87
N GLY A 765 2.76 -25.20 -47.48
CA GLY A 765 3.78 -24.94 -46.45
C GLY A 765 4.65 -23.73 -46.82
N ARG A 766 5.16 -23.71 -48.06
CA ARG A 766 5.99 -22.61 -48.59
C ARG A 766 5.27 -21.26 -48.58
N LEU A 767 3.99 -21.20 -48.96
CA LEU A 767 3.18 -19.98 -48.87
C LEU A 767 3.06 -19.48 -47.42
N LEU A 768 2.78 -20.40 -46.49
CA LEU A 768 2.58 -20.06 -45.08
C LEU A 768 3.87 -19.53 -44.41
N ASP A 769 5.04 -20.06 -44.77
CA ASP A 769 6.33 -19.54 -44.31
C ASP A 769 6.58 -18.10 -44.81
N ILE A 770 6.30 -17.84 -46.09
CA ILE A 770 6.48 -16.50 -46.70
C ILE A 770 5.56 -15.48 -46.01
N LEU A 771 4.28 -15.81 -45.85
CA LEU A 771 3.29 -14.93 -45.21
C LEU A 771 3.54 -14.74 -43.70
N SER A 772 4.09 -15.74 -43.01
CA SER A 772 4.54 -15.65 -41.62
C SER A 772 5.63 -14.59 -41.44
N ASN A 773 6.63 -14.59 -42.32
CA ASN A 773 7.70 -13.58 -42.31
C ASN A 773 7.17 -12.18 -42.64
N TYR A 774 6.31 -12.06 -43.66
CA TYR A 774 5.69 -10.78 -44.04
C TYR A 774 4.81 -10.20 -42.93
N GLN A 775 4.01 -11.02 -42.24
CA GLN A 775 3.22 -10.57 -41.07
C GLN A 775 4.13 -10.02 -39.96
N GLY A 776 5.24 -10.70 -39.69
CA GLY A 776 6.21 -10.30 -38.67
C GLY A 776 6.82 -8.92 -38.89
N TYR A 777 6.92 -8.49 -40.16
CA TYR A 777 7.41 -7.16 -40.55
C TYR A 777 6.31 -6.08 -40.51
N MET A 778 5.13 -6.38 -41.06
CA MET A 778 4.07 -5.38 -41.24
C MET A 778 3.17 -5.16 -40.02
N GLY A 779 3.25 -6.02 -38.99
CA GLY A 779 2.57 -5.80 -37.70
C GLY A 779 1.04 -5.92 -37.72
N MET A 780 0.47 -6.58 -38.74
CA MET A 780 -0.97 -6.79 -38.93
C MET A 780 -1.42 -8.21 -38.53
N GLU A 781 -2.71 -8.47 -38.37
CA GLU A 781 -3.25 -9.83 -38.19
C GLU A 781 -3.59 -10.47 -39.55
N LEU A 782 -2.88 -11.54 -39.91
CA LEU A 782 -3.00 -12.20 -41.22
C LEU A 782 -3.71 -13.56 -41.08
N ILE A 783 -4.72 -13.77 -41.93
CA ILE A 783 -5.55 -14.98 -41.97
C ILE A 783 -5.56 -15.54 -43.39
N VAL A 784 -5.04 -16.76 -43.57
CA VAL A 784 -5.05 -17.50 -44.83
C VAL A 784 -6.21 -18.49 -44.82
N VAL A 785 -7.01 -18.51 -45.90
CA VAL A 785 -8.16 -19.39 -46.06
C VAL A 785 -7.92 -20.35 -47.22
N PHE A 786 -8.18 -21.63 -47.01
CA PHE A 786 -8.12 -22.68 -48.03
C PHE A 786 -9.47 -23.41 -48.12
N ASP A 787 -9.90 -23.72 -49.33
CA ASP A 787 -11.00 -24.66 -49.57
C ASP A 787 -10.68 -26.09 -49.10
N ALA A 788 -11.64 -26.73 -48.45
CA ALA A 788 -11.57 -28.15 -48.12
C ALA A 788 -11.82 -29.03 -49.36
N TYR A 789 -10.80 -29.80 -49.76
CA TYR A 789 -10.86 -30.64 -50.96
C TYR A 789 -11.23 -32.10 -50.63
N ARG A 790 -12.44 -32.51 -51.02
CA ARG A 790 -12.93 -33.91 -51.19
C ARG A 790 -12.58 -34.94 -50.10
N VAL A 791 -12.99 -34.71 -48.85
CA VAL A 791 -13.24 -35.80 -47.88
C VAL A 791 -14.56 -35.52 -47.14
N GLN A 792 -15.48 -36.48 -47.14
CA GLN A 792 -16.85 -36.27 -46.64
C GLN A 792 -16.87 -35.95 -45.13
N GLY A 793 -17.51 -34.84 -44.78
CA GLY A 793 -17.92 -34.54 -43.40
C GLY A 793 -16.90 -33.80 -42.52
N HIS A 794 -15.88 -33.15 -43.09
CA HIS A 794 -14.94 -32.35 -42.30
C HIS A 794 -15.60 -31.06 -41.70
N PRO A 795 -15.43 -30.78 -40.39
CA PRO A 795 -15.77 -29.48 -39.80
C PRO A 795 -14.78 -28.39 -40.23
N VAL A 796 -15.06 -27.11 -39.91
CA VAL A 796 -14.05 -26.03 -40.11
C VAL A 796 -12.87 -26.35 -39.23
N GLU A 797 -11.71 -26.58 -39.85
CA GLU A 797 -10.46 -26.74 -39.13
C GLU A 797 -9.72 -25.41 -39.16
N ARG A 798 -9.36 -24.92 -37.98
CA ARG A 798 -8.52 -23.73 -37.83
C ARG A 798 -7.26 -24.14 -37.12
N THR A 799 -6.14 -23.66 -37.63
CA THR A 799 -4.82 -23.96 -37.09
C THR A 799 -3.99 -22.69 -37.10
N ARG A 800 -3.02 -22.61 -36.19
CA ARG A 800 -2.09 -21.49 -36.15
C ARG A 800 -0.75 -21.96 -36.68
N PHE A 801 -0.28 -21.31 -37.74
CA PHE A 801 1.03 -21.57 -38.32
C PHE A 801 1.94 -20.40 -37.97
N HIS A 802 2.93 -20.64 -37.10
CA HIS A 802 3.76 -19.57 -36.52
C HIS A 802 2.91 -18.42 -35.92
N ASN A 803 3.00 -17.22 -36.49
CA ASN A 803 2.25 -16.02 -36.09
C ASN A 803 0.88 -15.89 -36.81
N ILE A 804 0.72 -16.47 -38.00
CA ILE A 804 -0.47 -16.37 -38.87
C ILE A 804 -1.57 -17.39 -38.53
N HIS A 805 -2.80 -17.06 -38.88
CA HIS A 805 -3.96 -17.95 -38.73
C HIS A 805 -4.28 -18.63 -40.07
N VAL A 806 -4.56 -19.93 -40.03
CA VAL A 806 -4.93 -20.74 -41.19
C VAL A 806 -6.32 -21.34 -40.97
N VAL A 807 -7.17 -21.25 -41.99
CA VAL A 807 -8.55 -21.74 -41.93
C VAL A 807 -8.84 -22.63 -43.14
N PHE A 808 -9.32 -23.84 -42.87
CA PHE A 808 -9.91 -24.71 -43.88
C PHE A 808 -11.44 -24.63 -43.76
N THR A 809 -12.12 -24.29 -44.87
CA THR A 809 -13.58 -24.15 -44.90
C THR A 809 -14.30 -25.50 -44.78
N ARG A 810 -15.65 -25.51 -44.70
CA ARG A 810 -16.42 -26.76 -44.76
C ARG A 810 -16.68 -27.17 -46.21
N GLU A 811 -16.95 -28.46 -46.43
CA GLU A 811 -17.28 -29.07 -47.73
C GLU A 811 -18.40 -28.35 -48.54
N ALA A 812 -19.23 -27.51 -47.91
CA ALA A 812 -20.31 -26.74 -48.52
C ALA A 812 -20.12 -25.20 -48.49
N GLN A 813 -18.95 -24.69 -48.12
CA GLN A 813 -18.64 -23.25 -48.07
C GLN A 813 -17.32 -22.98 -48.78
N THR A 814 -17.35 -22.15 -49.84
CA THR A 814 -16.12 -21.74 -50.53
C THR A 814 -15.30 -20.74 -49.70
N ALA A 815 -13.99 -20.68 -49.94
CA ALA A 815 -13.07 -19.71 -49.36
C ALA A 815 -13.57 -18.28 -49.59
N ASP A 816 -14.05 -17.96 -50.80
CA ASP A 816 -14.65 -16.65 -51.13
C ASP A 816 -15.81 -16.28 -50.20
N HIS A 817 -16.75 -17.22 -49.99
CA HIS A 817 -17.91 -16.97 -49.13
C HIS A 817 -17.49 -16.77 -47.66
N TYR A 818 -16.52 -17.56 -47.18
CA TYR A 818 -15.97 -17.40 -45.83
C TYR A 818 -15.22 -16.06 -45.66
N ILE A 819 -14.43 -15.65 -46.66
CA ILE A 819 -13.71 -14.36 -46.66
C ILE A 819 -14.70 -13.19 -46.68
N GLU A 820 -15.77 -13.25 -47.48
CA GLU A 820 -16.83 -12.23 -47.50
C GLU A 820 -17.47 -12.03 -46.12
N GLU A 821 -17.92 -13.10 -45.47
CA GLU A 821 -18.55 -13.01 -44.14
C GLU A 821 -17.59 -12.48 -43.08
N LEU A 822 -16.34 -12.94 -43.11
CA LEU A 822 -15.31 -12.50 -42.18
C LEU A 822 -14.97 -11.01 -42.40
N THR A 823 -14.90 -10.56 -43.66
CA THR A 823 -14.70 -9.15 -44.02
C THR A 823 -15.83 -8.27 -43.47
N GLN A 824 -17.10 -8.66 -43.65
CA GLN A 824 -18.25 -7.91 -43.12
C GLN A 824 -18.31 -7.90 -41.58
N SER A 825 -17.86 -8.97 -40.92
CA SER A 825 -17.77 -9.03 -39.45
C SER A 825 -16.65 -8.13 -38.91
N LEU A 826 -15.49 -8.14 -39.57
CA LEU A 826 -14.32 -7.34 -39.17
C LEU A 826 -14.51 -5.85 -39.47
N SER A 827 -15.05 -5.48 -40.64
CA SER A 827 -15.26 -4.06 -41.01
C SER A 827 -16.20 -3.32 -40.05
N ARG A 828 -17.18 -4.02 -39.46
CA ARG A 828 -18.11 -3.49 -38.45
C ARG A 828 -17.56 -3.45 -37.03
N THR A 829 -16.58 -4.30 -36.70
CA THR A 829 -16.09 -4.50 -35.33
C THR A 829 -14.75 -3.81 -35.07
N SER A 830 -13.91 -3.69 -36.10
CA SER A 830 -12.55 -3.14 -36.04
C SER A 830 -12.49 -1.74 -36.65
N ARG A 831 -11.76 -0.81 -36.02
CA ARG A 831 -11.48 0.53 -36.58
C ARG A 831 -10.29 0.58 -37.54
N GLY A 832 -9.51 -0.49 -37.66
CA GLY A 832 -8.39 -0.58 -38.60
C GLY A 832 -8.81 -0.95 -40.03
N ILE A 833 -7.82 -1.01 -40.93
CA ILE A 833 -8.01 -1.34 -42.34
C ILE A 833 -8.04 -2.85 -42.52
N VAL A 834 -9.06 -3.37 -43.22
CA VAL A 834 -9.17 -4.77 -43.63
C VAL A 834 -8.74 -4.89 -45.09
N ARG A 835 -7.58 -5.51 -45.32
CA ARG A 835 -7.06 -5.84 -46.65
C ARG A 835 -7.52 -7.24 -47.04
N VAL A 836 -7.92 -7.44 -48.30
CA VAL A 836 -8.37 -8.75 -48.80
C VAL A 836 -7.67 -9.05 -50.13
N ALA A 837 -6.92 -10.15 -50.16
CA ALA A 837 -6.23 -10.65 -51.34
C ALA A 837 -7.03 -11.78 -52.00
N THR A 838 -7.68 -11.47 -53.14
CA THR A 838 -8.50 -12.40 -53.95
C THR A 838 -8.60 -11.90 -55.39
N SER A 839 -8.91 -12.78 -56.34
CA SER A 839 -9.05 -12.45 -57.76
C SER A 839 -10.48 -12.18 -58.24
N ASP A 840 -11.51 -12.48 -57.45
CA ASP A 840 -12.89 -12.57 -57.97
C ASP A 840 -13.66 -11.24 -57.99
N ARG A 841 -14.55 -11.09 -58.98
CA ARG A 841 -15.29 -9.84 -59.25
C ARG A 841 -16.40 -9.56 -58.25
N VAL A 842 -16.89 -10.55 -57.53
CA VAL A 842 -18.03 -10.43 -56.59
C VAL A 842 -17.67 -9.58 -55.37
N VAL A 843 -16.46 -9.73 -54.83
CA VAL A 843 -15.99 -9.06 -53.61
C VAL A 843 -15.92 -7.53 -53.75
N ARG A 844 -15.88 -6.99 -54.98
CA ARG A 844 -15.93 -5.53 -55.24
C ARG A 844 -17.19 -4.85 -54.70
N VAL A 845 -18.30 -5.57 -54.56
CA VAL A 845 -19.57 -5.00 -54.04
C VAL A 845 -19.43 -4.61 -52.55
N ILE A 846 -18.59 -5.30 -51.79
CA ILE A 846 -18.37 -5.05 -50.36
C ILE A 846 -17.64 -3.71 -50.12
N VAL A 847 -16.73 -3.35 -51.03
CA VAL A 847 -15.93 -2.12 -50.96
C VAL A 847 -16.79 -0.86 -51.15
N TRP A 848 -17.85 -0.93 -51.97
CA TRP A 848 -18.80 0.18 -52.12
C TRP A 848 -19.67 0.46 -50.88
N GLY A 849 -19.63 -0.40 -49.86
CA GLY A 849 -20.38 -0.24 -48.61
C GLY A 849 -19.55 0.19 -47.39
N ASN A 850 -18.21 0.13 -47.42
CA ASN A 850 -17.36 0.36 -46.25
C ASN A 850 -16.01 1.02 -46.63
N GLU A 851 -15.69 2.17 -46.04
CA GLU A 851 -14.46 2.93 -46.33
C GLU A 851 -13.16 2.28 -45.80
N ASN A 852 -13.26 1.27 -44.91
CA ASN A 852 -12.12 0.61 -44.28
C ASN A 852 -11.70 -0.72 -44.91
N VAL A 853 -12.22 -1.07 -46.10
CA VAL A 853 -11.90 -2.32 -46.80
C VAL A 853 -11.12 -2.03 -48.09
N VAL A 854 -9.97 -2.68 -48.27
CA VAL A 854 -9.08 -2.53 -49.43
C VAL A 854 -8.87 -3.89 -50.10
N LEU A 855 -9.03 -3.95 -51.42
CA LEU A 855 -8.71 -5.14 -52.21
C LEU A 855 -7.27 -5.09 -52.72
N LEU A 856 -6.60 -6.24 -52.67
CA LEU A 856 -5.29 -6.51 -53.25
C LEU A 856 -5.42 -7.64 -54.28
N SER A 857 -4.75 -7.51 -55.43
CA SER A 857 -4.54 -8.64 -56.33
C SER A 857 -3.35 -9.50 -55.89
N ALA A 858 -3.29 -10.74 -56.36
CA ALA A 858 -2.20 -11.66 -56.05
C ALA A 858 -0.82 -11.11 -56.45
N GLU A 859 -0.72 -10.43 -57.59
CA GLU A 859 0.52 -9.79 -58.09
C GLU A 859 0.92 -8.53 -57.30
N GLU A 860 -0.03 -7.85 -56.65
CA GLU A 860 0.26 -6.71 -55.78
C GLU A 860 0.79 -7.19 -54.44
N LEU A 861 0.19 -8.25 -53.88
CA LEU A 861 0.68 -8.90 -52.66
C LEU A 861 2.10 -9.49 -52.87
N GLU A 862 2.37 -10.12 -54.02
CA GLU A 862 3.71 -10.62 -54.38
C GLU A 862 4.76 -9.51 -54.32
N ARG A 863 4.46 -8.36 -54.95
CA ARG A 863 5.36 -7.20 -54.99
C ARG A 863 5.56 -6.52 -53.63
N GLU A 864 4.54 -6.52 -52.76
CA GLU A 864 4.70 -6.05 -51.38
C GLU A 864 5.57 -6.98 -50.54
N VAL A 865 5.38 -8.30 -50.68
CA VAL A 865 6.17 -9.33 -49.99
C VAL A 865 7.63 -9.28 -50.42
N GLU A 866 7.92 -9.24 -51.72
CA GLU A 866 9.30 -9.09 -52.23
C GLU A 866 9.99 -7.79 -51.78
N ARG A 867 9.22 -6.70 -51.60
CA ARG A 867 9.76 -5.44 -51.07
C ARG A 867 10.13 -5.61 -49.60
N ALA A 868 9.23 -6.17 -48.79
CA ALA A 868 9.49 -6.44 -47.38
C ALA A 868 10.71 -7.37 -47.20
N GLU A 869 10.83 -8.44 -47.97
CA GLU A 869 12.00 -9.33 -47.90
C GLU A 869 13.31 -8.62 -48.26
N ARG A 870 13.29 -7.74 -49.28
CA ARG A 870 14.47 -6.92 -49.64
C ARG A 870 14.86 -5.95 -48.53
N GLU A 871 13.88 -5.34 -47.84
CA GLU A 871 14.11 -4.41 -46.72
C GLU A 871 14.61 -5.14 -45.46
N ILE A 872 14.05 -6.31 -45.13
CA ILE A 872 14.53 -7.18 -44.05
C ILE A 872 15.99 -7.60 -44.30
N ARG A 873 16.34 -7.93 -45.55
CA ARG A 873 17.68 -8.37 -45.94
C ARG A 873 18.71 -7.24 -45.89
N THR A 874 18.35 -6.01 -46.26
CA THR A 874 19.26 -4.84 -46.14
C THR A 874 19.45 -4.41 -44.68
N GLU A 875 18.42 -4.49 -43.83
CA GLU A 875 18.55 -4.28 -42.38
C GLU A 875 19.48 -5.31 -41.71
N HIS A 876 19.42 -6.58 -42.10
CA HIS A 876 20.30 -7.60 -41.54
C HIS A 876 21.77 -7.37 -41.89
N LEU A 877 22.04 -6.93 -43.12
CA LEU A 877 23.39 -6.62 -43.60
C LEU A 877 23.96 -5.34 -42.97
N SER A 878 23.12 -4.34 -42.66
CA SER A 878 23.57 -3.13 -41.96
C SER A 878 23.89 -3.40 -40.48
N LYS A 879 23.13 -4.27 -39.81
CA LYS A 879 23.35 -4.65 -38.40
C LYS A 879 24.62 -5.47 -38.16
N GLN A 880 25.19 -6.12 -39.19
CA GLN A 880 26.42 -6.93 -39.06
C GLN A 880 27.73 -6.15 -39.28
N SER A 881 27.70 -4.86 -39.64
CA SER A 881 28.90 -4.10 -40.05
C SER A 881 29.49 -3.12 -39.00
N VAL A 882 29.27 -3.38 -37.70
CA VAL A 882 29.87 -2.59 -36.59
C VAL A 882 30.93 -3.42 -35.83
N PRO A 883 32.23 -3.06 -35.87
CA PRO A 883 33.31 -3.88 -35.28
C PRO A 883 33.63 -3.50 -33.82
N GLY A 884 33.72 -4.49 -32.91
CA GLY A 884 33.94 -4.25 -31.48
C GLY A 884 34.65 -5.36 -30.70
N LYS A 885 35.98 -5.43 -30.83
CA LYS A 885 36.97 -6.17 -30.02
C LYS A 885 36.94 -7.72 -30.01
N ARG A 886 38.14 -8.28 -30.24
CA ARG A 886 38.50 -9.70 -30.20
C ARG A 886 38.71 -10.18 -28.76
N LEU A 887 38.40 -11.46 -28.51
CA LEU A 887 39.16 -12.31 -27.59
C LEU A 887 39.87 -13.39 -28.42
N GLU A 888 41.10 -13.74 -28.04
CA GLU A 888 41.96 -14.67 -28.78
C GLU A 888 41.70 -16.13 -28.37
N GLY A 889 41.79 -17.04 -29.33
CA GLY A 889 41.46 -18.46 -29.15
C GLY A 889 41.23 -19.12 -30.51
N GLY A 890 42.29 -19.21 -31.32
CA GLY A 890 42.17 -19.48 -32.75
C GLY A 890 41.95 -20.95 -33.11
N ILE A 891 41.22 -21.16 -34.21
CA ILE A 891 41.45 -22.28 -35.13
C ILE A 891 41.52 -21.68 -36.53
N SER A 892 42.66 -21.84 -37.20
CA SER A 892 42.93 -21.34 -38.54
C SER A 892 43.02 -22.48 -39.54
N ILE A 893 42.18 -22.44 -40.59
CA ILE A 893 42.24 -23.31 -41.77
C ILE A 893 42.04 -22.37 -42.99
N PRO A 894 42.79 -22.52 -44.10
CA PRO A 894 43.34 -21.34 -44.77
C PRO A 894 42.61 -20.91 -46.05
N GLU A 895 42.65 -19.61 -46.36
CA GLU A 895 42.37 -19.12 -47.70
C GLU A 895 43.62 -19.11 -48.58
N ALA A 896 43.40 -19.41 -49.86
CA ALA A 896 44.46 -19.71 -50.81
C ALA A 896 45.21 -18.46 -51.31
N ARG A 897 46.51 -18.65 -51.54
CA ARG A 897 47.21 -17.99 -52.65
C ARG A 897 47.97 -19.06 -53.43
N GLN A 898 47.71 -19.13 -54.73
CA GLN A 898 48.77 -19.48 -55.67
C GLN A 898 49.58 -18.21 -55.96
N ASP A 899 50.88 -18.40 -56.14
CA ASP A 899 51.87 -17.34 -56.27
C ASP A 899 51.70 -16.48 -57.53
N VAL A 900 52.41 -15.35 -57.59
CA VAL A 900 53.56 -15.22 -58.50
C VAL A 900 54.37 -13.95 -58.23
N THR A 901 55.60 -14.15 -57.75
CA THR A 901 56.85 -13.36 -57.92
C THR A 901 56.95 -11.89 -57.44
N GLY A 902 58.08 -11.55 -56.80
CA GLY A 902 58.50 -10.14 -56.63
C GLY A 902 59.54 -9.80 -55.55
N GLN A 903 60.57 -10.63 -55.31
CA GLN A 903 61.77 -10.22 -54.54
C GLN A 903 62.67 -9.27 -55.37
N PRO A 904 63.70 -8.59 -54.81
CA PRO A 904 64.11 -8.42 -53.39
C PRO A 904 64.14 -6.88 -53.04
N ASP A 905 64.90 -6.28 -52.11
CA ASP A 905 66.00 -6.70 -51.20
C ASP A 905 66.17 -5.72 -50.00
N ARG A 906 67.05 -6.09 -49.06
CA ARG A 906 67.93 -5.25 -48.20
C ARG A 906 67.40 -4.29 -47.11
N GLN A 907 67.65 -4.77 -45.88
CA GLN A 907 68.55 -4.18 -44.86
C GLN A 907 68.17 -2.85 -44.17
N GLY A 908 68.07 -2.93 -42.84
CA GLY A 908 69.05 -2.23 -41.98
C GLY A 908 68.51 -1.48 -40.77
N GLY A 909 69.18 -1.65 -39.62
CA GLY A 909 69.20 -0.67 -38.53
C GLY A 909 68.17 -0.86 -37.42
N ALA A 910 68.67 -1.20 -36.22
CA ALA A 910 67.93 -1.12 -34.97
C ALA A 910 68.39 0.15 -34.17
N PRO A 911 68.35 0.23 -32.83
CA PRO A 911 67.28 0.94 -32.14
C PRO A 911 67.76 2.01 -31.14
N GLU A 912 66.87 2.91 -30.74
CA GLU A 912 66.92 3.75 -29.52
C GLU A 912 65.55 4.45 -29.38
N GLY A 913 65.03 4.87 -28.23
CA GLY A 913 65.53 4.84 -26.85
C GLY A 913 64.89 6.00 -26.06
N GLY A 914 64.60 5.82 -24.76
CA GLY A 914 64.46 6.95 -23.83
C GLY A 914 63.05 7.51 -23.51
N LYS A 915 62.41 6.88 -22.51
CA LYS A 915 61.93 7.48 -21.23
C LYS A 915 60.87 8.62 -21.19
N PRO A 916 60.23 8.84 -20.01
CA PRO A 916 58.86 9.37 -19.93
C PRO A 916 58.72 10.74 -19.24
N VAL A 917 57.51 11.29 -19.32
CA VAL A 917 56.78 11.93 -18.20
C VAL A 917 55.35 11.37 -18.23
#